data_AF-A0A2V6NQ08-F1
#
_entry.id   AF-A0A2V6NQ08-F1
#
_cell.length_a   1.000
_cell.length_b   1.000
_cell.length_c   1.000
_cell.angle_alpha   90.00
_cell.angle_beta   90.00
_cell.angle_gamma   90.00
#
_symmetry.space_group_name_H-M   'P 1'
#
loop_
_entity.id
_entity.type
_entity.pdbx_description
1 polymer ?
#
loop_
_entity_poly.entity_id
_entity_poly.type
_entity_poly.pdbx_seq_one_letter_code
_entity_poly.pdbx_strand_id
1 'polypeptide(L)'
;MCGIAGVYRFGACSPDEAQRETDRRLVATMMQAIEYRGPDDHGLESLGRATLGVRRLSILDVSGGHQPLADVSGRVWAIQNGEIYNFPALRAELAGRHPLRTHTDTELLPYLWLEQRERGIERLDGMFACAIFDAAADTLLLARDPLGVKPLYLARSHDRLLFASELKAILCDPDVPRELDPDAIGAYLALGFIPGEATPFRAVRKVRPGCRVLATPDGLSTERYWGWPRFFDAPSGGTMEALADEVGERLGAATRAMLLSDRPVGVLLSGGLDSSLMTALLPADVRRETRTFAIGFEGGGHHDERSHARRVAAHLGTRHSELTVELDIAGELERVVRFLDEPCADPAALPAFLVARAASAEVTVLLSGTGGDEVFGGYRRYRLPALLRRSAFLPRAAARALARLLAERDLNRSSVAAERMVMARKLLEARGRDGFMAAYLSAFEPAPPWRWEEALAAPVPVSGVAEALGGALALELGRTPARREETAFAFDHLFYLPDDLLLKEDRTTMGASVIAGAFRGRPAPRHTVRTGWRQAGAAHARTAPPAGGPRAAPQARLLGADRRVAARAPRAARARCARRRRRERRIPPRGAPALARRARSTARSLGSTVGRAVLRAMVARHRLGPSRSPGRGRPAAGAGAMSAAAQAGARPIRVLHVITRMIVGGAQENTMLSCALIDREGFTSELLSGLETGSEGSLHEECRARGVAVHIEPALVREVRPHLDLVALWRLWRFFRRDRPDIVHTHSSKAGILGRIAARWAGVPHIVHTVHGWGFTPGQPPYVHRLYVELERRCARYCDLLVVVADVDREDGLRLGIGTPAQYRTIRSGIEISAYVDTQVTR
;
A
#
# COMPACT_ATOMS: atom_id res chain seq x y z
N MET A 1 -18.04 -18.47 4.12
CA MET A 1 -17.17 -17.27 4.16
C MET A 1 -18.03 -16.02 4.15
N CYS A 2 -17.65 -14.92 4.79
CA CYS A 2 -18.60 -13.85 5.07
C CYS A 2 -18.02 -12.42 5.08
N GLY A 3 -18.90 -11.44 5.19
CA GLY A 3 -18.64 -10.21 5.94
C GLY A 3 -19.44 -10.26 7.25
N ILE A 4 -18.79 -10.06 8.41
CA ILE A 4 -19.48 -9.91 9.70
C ILE A 4 -19.53 -8.45 10.13
N ALA A 5 -20.60 -8.08 10.82
CA ALA A 5 -20.82 -6.78 11.46
C ALA A 5 -21.64 -6.96 12.75
N GLY A 6 -21.53 -6.03 13.70
CA GLY A 6 -22.35 -6.07 14.89
C GLY A 6 -22.07 -4.99 15.92
N VAL A 7 -22.92 -4.99 16.94
CA VAL A 7 -22.95 -4.02 18.05
C VAL A 7 -23.09 -4.77 19.37
N TYR A 8 -22.48 -4.26 20.45
CA TYR A 8 -22.67 -4.71 21.82
C TYR A 8 -22.80 -3.52 22.78
N ARG A 9 -23.77 -3.54 23.71
CA ARG A 9 -24.00 -2.47 24.69
C ARG A 9 -23.48 -2.75 26.10
N PHE A 10 -22.61 -1.86 26.59
CA PHE A 10 -22.13 -1.79 27.96
C PHE A 10 -23.21 -1.25 28.93
N GLY A 11 -22.94 -1.29 30.24
CA GLY A 11 -23.74 -0.64 31.29
C GLY A 11 -24.70 -1.58 32.04
N ALA A 12 -25.03 -1.24 33.29
CA ALA A 12 -25.72 -2.14 34.20
C ALA A 12 -27.16 -2.52 33.76
N CYS A 13 -27.87 -1.62 33.08
CA CYS A 13 -29.20 -1.91 32.53
C CYS A 13 -29.10 -2.67 31.20
N SER A 14 -29.99 -3.64 30.97
CA SER A 14 -30.25 -4.16 29.62
C SER A 14 -30.89 -3.04 28.77
N PRO A 15 -30.66 -3.01 27.45
CA PRO A 15 -31.22 -1.96 26.61
C PRO A 15 -32.75 -2.04 26.48
N ASP A 16 -33.37 -0.92 26.14
CA ASP A 16 -34.78 -0.87 25.76
C ASP A 16 -35.02 -1.29 24.29
N GLU A 17 -36.29 -1.27 23.86
CA GLU A 17 -36.69 -1.70 22.50
C GLU A 17 -36.27 -0.69 21.41
N ALA A 18 -36.27 0.61 21.71
CA ALA A 18 -35.82 1.62 20.76
C ALA A 18 -34.29 1.58 20.58
N GLN A 19 -33.55 1.29 21.65
CA GLN A 19 -32.12 1.02 21.60
C GLN A 19 -31.78 -0.22 20.76
N ARG A 20 -32.52 -1.34 20.94
CA ARG A 20 -32.39 -2.54 20.09
C ARG A 20 -32.68 -2.25 18.61
N GLU A 21 -33.80 -1.61 18.30
CA GLU A 21 -34.17 -1.29 16.92
C GLU A 21 -33.19 -0.31 16.26
N THR A 22 -32.57 0.59 17.06
CA THR A 22 -31.48 1.47 16.59
C THR A 22 -30.22 0.67 16.24
N ASP A 23 -29.84 -0.33 17.05
CA ASP A 23 -28.71 -1.22 16.74
C ASP A 23 -29.00 -2.11 15.53
N ARG A 24 -30.23 -2.64 15.43
CA ARG A 24 -30.69 -3.44 14.29
C ARG A 24 -30.58 -2.67 12.97
N ARG A 25 -31.03 -1.42 12.94
CA ARG A 25 -30.90 -0.55 11.75
C ARG A 25 -29.45 -0.26 11.42
N LEU A 26 -28.64 0.09 12.41
CA LEU A 26 -27.21 0.35 12.22
C LEU A 26 -26.51 -0.88 11.64
N VAL A 27 -26.67 -2.06 12.23
CA VAL A 27 -26.04 -3.31 11.75
C VAL A 27 -26.53 -3.70 10.36
N ALA A 28 -27.81 -3.44 10.01
CA ALA A 28 -28.29 -3.62 8.65
C ALA A 28 -27.56 -2.70 7.64
N THR A 29 -27.29 -1.43 7.97
CA THR A 29 -26.47 -0.53 7.13
C THR A 29 -25.00 -0.97 7.07
N MET A 30 -24.42 -1.44 8.19
CA MET A 30 -23.07 -2.03 8.22
C MET A 30 -22.98 -3.25 7.27
N MET A 31 -24.02 -4.09 7.25
CA MET A 31 -24.13 -5.25 6.35
C MET A 31 -24.31 -4.87 4.87
N GLN A 32 -24.95 -3.75 4.56
CA GLN A 32 -25.06 -3.24 3.18
C GLN A 32 -23.70 -2.76 2.66
N ALA A 33 -22.89 -2.08 3.49
CA ALA A 33 -21.57 -1.59 3.11
C ALA A 33 -20.56 -2.70 2.71
N ILE A 34 -20.84 -3.96 3.10
CA ILE A 34 -19.97 -5.13 2.92
C ILE A 34 -20.64 -6.27 2.16
N GLU A 35 -21.78 -6.00 1.49
CA GLU A 35 -22.61 -7.00 0.79
C GLU A 35 -21.81 -7.86 -0.20
N TYR A 36 -20.87 -7.25 -0.91
CA TYR A 36 -20.00 -7.93 -1.87
C TYR A 36 -19.14 -9.07 -1.26
N ARG A 37 -18.91 -9.07 0.06
CA ARG A 37 -18.23 -10.19 0.76
C ARG A 37 -19.10 -11.44 0.92
N GLY A 38 -20.39 -11.33 0.66
CA GLY A 38 -21.35 -12.41 0.89
C GLY A 38 -22.68 -12.15 0.18
N PRO A 39 -22.71 -12.35 -1.15
CA PRO A 39 -23.90 -12.09 -1.97
C PRO A 39 -24.91 -13.25 -1.99
N ASP A 40 -24.56 -14.45 -1.52
CA ASP A 40 -25.45 -15.63 -1.60
C ASP A 40 -26.60 -15.55 -0.58
N ASP A 41 -26.34 -15.02 0.62
CA ASP A 41 -27.25 -15.10 1.77
C ASP A 41 -26.93 -14.02 2.83
N HIS A 42 -27.86 -13.74 3.75
CA HIS A 42 -27.66 -12.78 4.85
C HIS A 42 -28.55 -13.06 6.06
N GLY A 43 -28.07 -12.69 7.25
CA GLY A 43 -28.86 -12.79 8.49
C GLY A 43 -28.47 -11.73 9.51
N LEU A 44 -29.44 -11.40 10.39
CA LEU A 44 -29.27 -10.42 11.46
C LEU A 44 -30.14 -10.81 12.66
N GLU A 45 -29.51 -11.01 13.82
CA GLU A 45 -30.19 -11.32 15.09
C GLU A 45 -29.94 -10.27 16.17
N SER A 46 -30.95 -10.02 17.01
CA SER A 46 -30.94 -9.03 18.08
C SER A 46 -31.14 -9.70 19.44
N LEU A 47 -30.04 -9.85 20.17
CA LEU A 47 -29.86 -10.76 21.29
C LEU A 47 -29.64 -9.98 22.58
N GLY A 48 -30.67 -9.25 23.03
CA GLY A 48 -30.60 -8.42 24.24
C GLY A 48 -29.60 -7.27 24.09
N ARG A 49 -28.35 -7.47 24.55
CA ARG A 49 -27.24 -6.50 24.45
C ARG A 49 -26.47 -6.51 23.13
N ALA A 50 -26.51 -7.62 22.40
CA ALA A 50 -25.75 -7.80 21.17
C ALA A 50 -26.68 -7.76 19.95
N THR A 51 -26.22 -7.16 18.86
CA THR A 51 -26.80 -7.36 17.52
C THR A 51 -25.74 -7.95 16.62
N LEU A 52 -26.01 -9.14 16.06
CA LEU A 52 -25.09 -9.91 15.23
C LEU A 52 -25.59 -9.92 13.79
N GLY A 53 -24.79 -9.43 12.84
CA GLY A 53 -25.13 -9.34 11.43
C GLY A 53 -24.09 -9.96 10.50
N VAL A 54 -24.53 -10.59 9.43
CA VAL A 54 -23.65 -11.35 8.52
C VAL A 54 -24.15 -11.37 7.08
N ARG A 55 -23.22 -11.16 6.16
CA ARG A 55 -23.34 -11.38 4.71
C ARG A 55 -22.58 -12.65 4.36
N ARG A 56 -23.21 -13.63 3.71
CA ARG A 56 -22.66 -14.98 3.50
C ARG A 56 -22.36 -15.27 2.02
N LEU A 57 -21.15 -15.76 1.79
CA LEU A 57 -20.69 -16.48 0.62
C LEU A 57 -20.66 -17.97 1.01
N SER A 58 -21.52 -18.75 0.38
CA SER A 58 -21.92 -20.10 0.78
C SER A 58 -20.98 -21.14 0.17
N ILE A 59 -20.04 -21.63 0.98
CA ILE A 59 -18.93 -22.50 0.54
C ILE A 59 -18.98 -23.89 1.17
N LEU A 60 -19.36 -23.97 2.45
CA LEU A 60 -19.66 -25.20 3.18
C LEU A 60 -21.09 -25.17 3.68
N ASP A 61 -21.77 -26.31 3.54
CA ASP A 61 -23.20 -26.51 3.76
C ASP A 61 -24.02 -25.41 3.07
N VAL A 62 -23.93 -25.35 1.73
CA VAL A 62 -24.51 -24.26 0.93
C VAL A 62 -25.98 -23.98 1.30
N SER A 63 -26.76 -25.04 1.52
CA SER A 63 -28.20 -25.00 1.82
C SER A 63 -28.59 -24.90 3.30
N GLY A 64 -27.73 -25.33 4.25
CA GLY A 64 -28.07 -25.38 5.69
C GLY A 64 -27.24 -24.45 6.58
N GLY A 65 -26.05 -24.07 6.13
CA GLY A 65 -25.08 -23.30 6.91
C GLY A 65 -25.33 -21.80 7.02
N HIS A 66 -26.61 -21.40 7.04
CA HIS A 66 -27.06 -20.03 7.30
C HIS A 66 -26.48 -19.50 8.62
N GLN A 67 -26.38 -18.17 8.77
CA GLN A 67 -25.87 -17.52 9.99
C GLN A 67 -26.72 -16.26 10.29
N PRO A 68 -26.86 -15.80 11.55
CA PRO A 68 -26.27 -16.33 12.79
C PRO A 68 -26.75 -17.74 13.18
N LEU A 69 -25.90 -18.50 13.87
CA LEU A 69 -26.21 -19.85 14.36
C LEU A 69 -26.26 -19.89 15.88
N ALA A 70 -27.29 -20.53 16.42
CA ALA A 70 -27.45 -20.77 17.84
C ALA A 70 -27.09 -22.21 18.24
N ASP A 71 -26.72 -22.41 19.50
CA ASP A 71 -26.82 -23.72 20.13
C ASP A 71 -28.28 -24.21 20.19
N VAL A 72 -28.47 -25.52 20.44
CA VAL A 72 -29.80 -26.15 20.51
C VAL A 72 -30.80 -25.46 21.45
N SER A 73 -30.34 -24.78 22.50
CA SER A 73 -31.17 -24.04 23.47
C SER A 73 -31.44 -22.57 23.11
N GLY A 74 -30.81 -22.02 22.07
CA GLY A 74 -30.97 -20.60 21.69
C GLY A 74 -30.23 -19.60 22.59
N ARG A 75 -29.32 -20.08 23.46
CA ARG A 75 -28.60 -19.28 24.47
C ARG A 75 -27.33 -18.64 23.89
N VAL A 76 -26.56 -19.43 23.16
CA VAL A 76 -25.23 -19.06 22.64
C VAL A 76 -25.30 -18.97 21.14
N TRP A 77 -24.95 -17.82 20.58
CA TRP A 77 -25.05 -17.50 19.16
C TRP A 77 -23.69 -17.18 18.58
N ALA A 78 -23.47 -17.51 17.30
CA ALA A 78 -22.21 -17.23 16.60
C ALA A 78 -22.40 -16.73 15.15
N ILE A 79 -21.47 -15.90 14.70
CA ILE A 79 -21.23 -15.54 13.30
C ILE A 79 -19.74 -15.62 12.98
N GLN A 80 -19.40 -15.98 11.73
CA GLN A 80 -18.03 -16.22 11.31
C GLN A 80 -17.76 -15.76 9.86
N ASN A 81 -16.83 -14.83 9.69
CA ASN A 81 -16.08 -14.63 8.45
C ASN A 81 -14.84 -15.54 8.48
N GLY A 82 -15.00 -16.80 8.07
CA GLY A 82 -13.92 -17.79 8.18
C GLY A 82 -14.27 -19.21 7.72
N GLU A 83 -13.24 -20.03 7.71
CA GLU A 83 -13.21 -21.49 7.46
C GLU A 83 -12.31 -22.14 8.51
N ILE A 84 -12.83 -23.14 9.23
CA ILE A 84 -12.12 -23.98 10.20
C ILE A 84 -11.78 -25.30 9.50
N TYR A 85 -10.55 -25.44 9.01
CA TYR A 85 -10.10 -26.64 8.29
C TYR A 85 -10.09 -27.92 9.13
N ASN A 86 -9.91 -27.82 10.46
CA ASN A 86 -10.05 -28.97 11.36
C ASN A 86 -11.51 -29.30 11.75
N PHE A 87 -12.50 -28.68 11.09
CA PHE A 87 -13.93 -28.93 11.26
C PHE A 87 -14.30 -30.42 11.29
N PRO A 88 -13.89 -31.29 10.35
CA PRO A 88 -14.35 -32.68 10.36
C PRO A 88 -13.98 -33.45 11.64
N ALA A 89 -12.79 -33.18 12.19
CA ALA A 89 -12.33 -33.78 13.43
C ALA A 89 -13.06 -33.21 14.66
N LEU A 90 -13.23 -31.88 14.73
CA LEU A 90 -13.97 -31.23 15.81
C LEU A 90 -15.45 -31.59 15.79
N ARG A 91 -16.08 -31.70 14.62
CA ARG A 91 -17.47 -32.14 14.44
C ARG A 91 -17.67 -33.57 14.93
N ALA A 92 -16.77 -34.49 14.61
CA ALA A 92 -16.83 -35.87 15.09
C ALA A 92 -16.73 -35.94 16.63
N GLU A 93 -15.88 -35.14 17.25
CA GLU A 93 -15.73 -35.07 18.70
C GLU A 93 -16.95 -34.44 19.41
N LEU A 94 -17.59 -33.44 18.79
CA LEU A 94 -18.74 -32.72 19.37
C LEU A 94 -20.07 -33.43 19.11
N ALA A 95 -20.25 -34.12 17.99
CA ALA A 95 -21.50 -34.82 17.64
C ALA A 95 -21.87 -35.95 18.62
N GLY A 96 -20.90 -36.52 19.34
CA GLY A 96 -21.16 -37.49 20.42
C GLY A 96 -21.64 -36.86 21.75
N ARG A 97 -21.77 -35.53 21.81
CA ARG A 97 -22.13 -34.76 23.01
C ARG A 97 -23.21 -33.71 22.76
N HIS A 98 -23.28 -33.16 21.54
CA HIS A 98 -24.19 -32.07 21.14
C HIS A 98 -24.97 -32.45 19.88
N PRO A 99 -26.28 -32.12 19.77
CA PRO A 99 -27.05 -32.40 18.57
C PRO A 99 -26.76 -31.37 17.46
N LEU A 100 -25.66 -31.58 16.72
CA LEU A 100 -25.26 -30.75 15.58
C LEU A 100 -26.24 -30.94 14.41
N ARG A 101 -26.90 -29.85 14.00
CA ARG A 101 -28.01 -29.80 13.03
C ARG A 101 -27.55 -29.57 11.59
N THR A 102 -26.35 -29.05 11.38
CA THR A 102 -25.82 -28.55 10.10
C THR A 102 -24.51 -29.25 9.72
N HIS A 103 -24.00 -28.92 8.54
CA HIS A 103 -22.68 -29.34 8.05
C HIS A 103 -21.71 -28.16 7.85
N THR A 104 -22.03 -26.97 8.36
CA THR A 104 -21.07 -25.84 8.45
C THR A 104 -20.21 -25.94 9.69
N ASP A 105 -18.98 -25.47 9.55
CA ASP A 105 -18.01 -25.28 10.62
C ASP A 105 -18.41 -24.24 11.67
N THR A 106 -19.24 -23.27 11.30
CA THR A 106 -19.67 -22.19 12.20
C THR A 106 -20.57 -22.72 13.33
N GLU A 107 -21.28 -23.82 13.13
CA GLU A 107 -22.09 -24.46 14.19
C GLU A 107 -21.22 -24.97 15.35
N LEU A 108 -19.92 -25.22 15.15
CA LEU A 108 -19.06 -25.67 16.26
C LEU A 108 -18.81 -24.57 17.30
N LEU A 109 -18.94 -23.29 16.93
CA LEU A 109 -18.57 -22.16 17.79
C LEU A 109 -19.41 -22.08 19.08
N PRO A 110 -20.76 -22.13 19.07
CA PRO A 110 -21.55 -22.15 20.30
C PRO A 110 -21.21 -23.31 21.25
N TYR A 111 -20.98 -24.52 20.72
CA TYR A 111 -20.68 -25.69 21.55
C TYR A 111 -19.27 -25.67 22.13
N LEU A 112 -18.27 -25.18 21.37
CA LEU A 112 -16.92 -24.94 21.90
C LEU A 112 -16.93 -23.90 23.02
N TRP A 113 -17.77 -22.86 22.92
CA TRP A 113 -17.98 -21.90 24.01
C TRP A 113 -18.71 -22.51 25.22
N LEU A 114 -19.75 -23.33 25.01
CA LEU A 114 -20.46 -24.00 26.10
C LEU A 114 -19.55 -24.94 26.92
N GLU A 115 -18.63 -25.66 26.25
CA GLU A 115 -17.69 -26.56 26.92
C GLU A 115 -16.46 -25.85 27.50
N GLN A 116 -15.89 -24.87 26.79
CA GLN A 116 -14.51 -24.39 27.04
C GLN A 116 -14.40 -22.85 27.08
N ARG A 117 -15.53 -22.13 26.97
CA ARG A 117 -15.61 -20.67 27.00
C ARG A 117 -14.62 -20.03 26.02
N GLU A 118 -13.95 -18.95 26.41
CA GLU A 118 -12.98 -18.22 25.59
C GLU A 118 -11.80 -19.09 25.10
N ARG A 119 -11.55 -20.23 25.75
CA ARG A 119 -10.50 -21.18 25.38
C ARG A 119 -10.87 -22.13 24.25
N GLY A 120 -12.16 -22.25 23.90
CA GLY A 120 -12.60 -23.04 22.75
C GLY A 120 -11.93 -22.62 21.42
N ILE A 121 -11.61 -21.33 21.29
CA ILE A 121 -10.91 -20.74 20.12
C ILE A 121 -9.47 -21.28 19.95
N GLU A 122 -8.81 -21.68 21.04
CA GLU A 122 -7.42 -22.22 20.99
C GLU A 122 -7.35 -23.53 20.18
N ARG A 123 -8.49 -24.21 20.01
CA ARG A 123 -8.63 -25.47 19.27
C ARG A 123 -8.81 -25.31 17.76
N LEU A 124 -9.18 -24.13 17.29
CA LEU A 124 -9.50 -23.90 15.88
C LEU A 124 -8.22 -23.91 15.03
N ASP A 125 -8.28 -24.57 13.88
CA ASP A 125 -7.26 -24.46 12.83
C ASP A 125 -7.91 -24.08 11.52
N GLY A 126 -7.58 -22.90 11.00
CA GLY A 126 -8.41 -22.20 10.02
C GLY A 126 -8.01 -20.74 9.82
N MET A 127 -8.84 -20.02 9.07
CA MET A 127 -8.81 -18.55 8.92
C MET A 127 -10.16 -18.02 9.37
N PHE A 128 -10.22 -17.04 10.25
CA PHE A 128 -11.49 -16.60 10.84
C PHE A 128 -11.39 -15.24 11.54
N ALA A 129 -12.43 -14.45 11.32
CA ALA A 129 -12.91 -13.45 12.26
C ALA A 129 -14.29 -13.92 12.71
N CYS A 130 -14.47 -14.19 14.01
CA CYS A 130 -15.74 -14.69 14.55
C CYS A 130 -16.20 -13.88 15.77
N ALA A 131 -17.52 -13.93 15.99
CA ALA A 131 -18.19 -13.38 17.15
C ALA A 131 -19.07 -14.47 17.78
N ILE A 132 -19.00 -14.63 19.10
CA ILE A 132 -19.83 -15.58 19.87
C ILE A 132 -20.45 -14.83 21.05
N PHE A 133 -21.78 -14.82 21.17
CA PHE A 133 -22.51 -14.16 22.25
C PHE A 133 -23.25 -15.18 23.11
N ASP A 134 -23.09 -15.10 24.44
CA ASP A 134 -23.82 -15.92 25.42
C ASP A 134 -24.83 -15.07 26.17
N ALA A 135 -26.10 -15.18 25.78
CA ALA A 135 -27.20 -14.35 26.30
C ALA A 135 -27.47 -14.56 27.79
N ALA A 136 -27.04 -15.68 28.38
CA ALA A 136 -27.17 -15.93 29.83
C ALA A 136 -25.94 -15.46 30.63
N ALA A 137 -24.89 -15.00 29.96
CA ALA A 137 -23.71 -14.39 30.58
C ALA A 137 -23.53 -12.91 30.15
N ASP A 138 -24.44 -12.37 29.33
CA ASP A 138 -24.36 -11.04 28.72
C ASP A 138 -22.99 -10.76 28.05
N THR A 139 -22.29 -11.80 27.59
CA THR A 139 -20.87 -11.75 27.21
C THR A 139 -20.70 -12.01 25.72
N LEU A 140 -19.98 -11.11 25.04
CA LEU A 140 -19.55 -11.25 23.65
C LEU A 140 -18.05 -11.56 23.59
N LEU A 141 -17.69 -12.69 22.98
CA LEU A 141 -16.33 -13.02 22.53
C LEU A 141 -16.18 -12.63 21.06
N LEU A 142 -15.14 -11.88 20.73
CA LEU A 142 -14.65 -11.67 19.37
C LEU A 142 -13.26 -12.30 19.23
N ALA A 143 -12.95 -12.94 18.11
CA ALA A 143 -11.61 -13.50 17.88
C ALA A 143 -11.16 -13.35 16.42
N ARG A 144 -9.86 -13.09 16.22
CA ARG A 144 -9.18 -13.07 14.92
C ARG A 144 -8.11 -14.17 14.88
N ASP A 145 -8.06 -14.89 13.76
CA ASP A 145 -7.24 -16.09 13.58
C ASP A 145 -5.73 -15.89 13.82
N PRO A 146 -4.96 -16.98 14.04
CA PRO A 146 -3.53 -16.95 14.32
C PRO A 146 -2.69 -16.01 13.45
N LEU A 147 -2.94 -15.95 12.14
CA LEU A 147 -2.14 -15.15 11.21
C LEU A 147 -2.83 -13.84 10.80
N GLY A 148 -4.05 -13.62 11.26
CA GLY A 148 -4.87 -12.46 10.88
C GLY A 148 -5.37 -12.52 9.43
N VAL A 149 -5.49 -13.72 8.84
CA VAL A 149 -5.92 -13.87 7.43
C VAL A 149 -7.27 -13.21 7.18
N LYS A 150 -8.19 -13.28 8.15
CA LYS A 150 -9.46 -12.56 8.07
C LYS A 150 -9.43 -11.25 8.87
N PRO A 151 -9.89 -10.13 8.29
CA PRO A 151 -9.89 -8.84 8.95
C PRO A 151 -10.99 -8.73 10.02
N LEU A 152 -10.68 -7.99 11.10
CA LEU A 152 -11.62 -7.65 12.17
C LEU A 152 -11.25 -6.29 12.77
N TYR A 153 -12.19 -5.36 12.76
CA TYR A 153 -12.07 -3.97 13.22
C TYR A 153 -13.02 -3.72 14.38
N LEU A 154 -12.62 -2.88 15.33
CA LEU A 154 -13.41 -2.44 16.48
C LEU A 154 -13.43 -0.91 16.58
N ALA A 155 -14.55 -0.35 17.03
CA ALA A 155 -14.61 1.01 17.54
C ALA A 155 -15.50 1.08 18.78
N ARG A 156 -15.31 2.11 19.60
CA ARG A 156 -16.19 2.43 20.73
C ARG A 156 -16.95 3.72 20.43
N SER A 157 -18.27 3.64 20.50
CA SER A 157 -19.21 4.74 20.21
C SER A 157 -20.19 4.82 21.38
N HIS A 158 -20.12 5.88 22.19
CA HIS A 158 -20.91 6.03 23.41
C HIS A 158 -20.90 4.78 24.33
N ASP A 159 -22.06 4.14 24.51
CA ASP A 159 -22.29 2.92 25.29
C ASP A 159 -22.04 1.62 24.49
N ARG A 160 -21.65 1.74 23.21
CA ARG A 160 -21.52 0.63 22.25
C ARG A 160 -20.06 0.27 21.96
N LEU A 161 -19.81 -1.02 21.78
CA LEU A 161 -18.72 -1.56 20.98
C LEU A 161 -19.29 -1.91 19.60
N LEU A 162 -18.70 -1.38 18.54
CA LEU A 162 -18.93 -1.84 17.17
C LEU A 162 -17.84 -2.82 16.77
N PHE A 163 -18.19 -3.82 15.99
CA PHE A 163 -17.22 -4.69 15.32
C PHE A 163 -17.64 -4.99 13.88
N ALA A 164 -16.66 -5.16 12.99
CA ALA A 164 -16.91 -5.54 11.60
C ALA A 164 -15.68 -6.15 10.93
N SER A 165 -15.87 -6.86 9.81
CA SER A 165 -14.76 -7.26 8.93
C SER A 165 -14.08 -6.08 8.23
N GLU A 166 -14.73 -4.92 8.15
CA GLU A 166 -14.33 -3.80 7.29
C GLU A 166 -14.43 -2.45 8.04
N LEU A 167 -13.50 -1.54 7.75
CA LEU A 167 -13.43 -0.20 8.33
C LEU A 167 -14.64 0.65 7.87
N LYS A 168 -15.01 0.62 6.59
CA LYS A 168 -16.19 1.36 6.09
C LYS A 168 -17.50 0.95 6.76
N ALA A 169 -17.62 -0.30 7.21
CA ALA A 169 -18.78 -0.75 7.98
C ALA A 169 -18.82 -0.11 9.38
N ILE A 170 -17.68 0.00 10.07
CA ILE A 170 -17.61 0.75 11.34
C ILE A 170 -18.02 2.22 11.13
N LEU A 171 -17.59 2.82 10.02
CA LEU A 171 -17.87 4.23 9.69
C LEU A 171 -19.32 4.50 9.22
N CYS A 172 -20.17 3.47 9.13
CA CYS A 172 -21.62 3.62 8.97
C CYS A 172 -22.30 4.23 10.21
N ASP A 173 -21.69 4.11 11.39
CA ASP A 173 -22.13 4.83 12.59
C ASP A 173 -21.70 6.30 12.49
N PRO A 174 -22.63 7.28 12.47
CA PRO A 174 -22.29 8.70 12.45
C PRO A 174 -21.59 9.16 13.74
N ASP A 175 -21.79 8.45 14.85
CA ASP A 175 -21.22 8.81 16.16
C ASP A 175 -19.73 8.43 16.29
N VAL A 176 -19.16 7.66 15.35
CA VAL A 176 -17.74 7.27 15.33
C VAL A 176 -16.85 8.42 14.80
N PRO A 177 -15.93 8.99 15.62
CA PRO A 177 -15.13 10.14 15.21
C PRO A 177 -14.17 9.84 14.04
N ARG A 178 -14.32 10.59 12.95
CA ARG A 178 -13.50 10.48 11.73
C ARG A 178 -12.20 11.29 11.78
N GLU A 179 -11.61 11.45 12.97
CA GLU A 179 -10.31 12.09 13.16
C GLU A 179 -9.20 11.21 12.62
N LEU A 180 -8.40 11.71 11.68
CA LEU A 180 -7.24 10.99 11.14
C LEU A 180 -6.15 10.81 12.20
N ASP A 181 -5.44 9.67 12.18
CA ASP A 181 -4.29 9.45 13.06
C ASP A 181 -2.95 9.78 12.36
N PRO A 182 -2.26 10.89 12.71
CA PRO A 182 -1.05 11.31 12.02
C PRO A 182 0.09 10.29 12.11
N ASP A 183 0.16 9.50 13.18
CA ASP A 183 1.17 8.46 13.35
C ASP A 183 0.90 7.25 12.44
N ALA A 184 -0.37 6.91 12.21
CA ALA A 184 -0.76 5.85 11.27
C ALA A 184 -0.51 6.29 9.81
N ILE A 185 -0.84 7.54 9.46
CA ILE A 185 -0.52 8.12 8.14
C ILE A 185 1.00 8.24 7.95
N GLY A 186 1.75 8.60 8.99
CA GLY A 186 3.22 8.59 8.98
C GLY A 186 3.82 7.20 8.76
N ALA A 187 3.23 6.16 9.37
CA ALA A 187 3.61 4.78 9.11
C ALA A 187 3.30 4.35 7.67
N TYR A 188 2.11 4.66 7.15
CA TYR A 188 1.74 4.40 5.76
C TYR A 188 2.74 5.03 4.77
N LEU A 189 3.09 6.31 4.93
CA LEU A 189 4.05 6.98 4.04
C LEU A 189 5.49 6.42 4.14
N ALA A 190 5.84 5.80 5.28
CA ALA A 190 7.14 5.16 5.48
C ALA A 190 7.21 3.69 4.98
N LEU A 191 6.07 2.98 4.94
CA LEU A 191 6.01 1.52 4.75
C LEU A 191 5.22 1.06 3.52
N GLY A 192 4.27 1.88 3.05
CA GLY A 192 3.23 1.49 2.10
C GLY A 192 1.96 0.90 2.74
N PHE A 193 1.92 0.66 4.05
CA PHE A 193 0.77 0.08 4.76
C PHE A 193 0.70 0.56 6.23
N ILE A 194 -0.42 0.33 6.91
CA ILE A 194 -0.63 0.72 8.32
C ILE A 194 -0.46 -0.52 9.24
N PRO A 195 0.61 -0.60 10.05
CA PRO A 195 0.93 -1.80 10.84
C PRO A 195 0.18 -1.90 12.18
N GLY A 196 -0.15 -3.12 12.58
CA GLY A 196 -0.66 -3.46 13.91
C GLY A 196 -2.12 -3.07 14.14
N GLU A 197 -2.44 -2.55 15.33
CA GLU A 197 -3.81 -2.18 15.68
C GLU A 197 -4.29 -0.87 15.03
N ALA A 198 -3.37 -0.08 14.46
CA ALA A 198 -3.69 1.24 13.94
C ALA A 198 -4.57 1.16 12.67
N THR A 199 -5.35 2.22 12.44
CA THR A 199 -6.11 2.45 11.19
C THR A 199 -5.92 3.92 10.78
N PRO A 200 -6.42 4.38 9.62
CA PRO A 200 -6.41 5.80 9.28
C PRO A 200 -7.13 6.68 10.31
N PHE A 201 -8.08 6.15 11.08
CA PHE A 201 -8.93 6.89 12.00
C PHE A 201 -8.64 6.54 13.47
N ARG A 202 -8.48 7.57 14.30
CA ARG A 202 -8.12 7.43 15.73
C ARG A 202 -9.12 6.61 16.53
N ALA A 203 -10.40 6.65 16.18
CA ALA A 203 -11.47 5.94 16.88
C ALA A 203 -11.56 4.44 16.58
N VAL A 204 -10.90 3.96 15.51
CA VAL A 204 -11.02 2.55 15.05
C VAL A 204 -9.69 1.81 15.23
N ARG A 205 -9.77 0.53 15.59
CA ARG A 205 -8.61 -0.36 15.78
C ARG A 205 -8.80 -1.69 15.04
N LYS A 206 -7.72 -2.23 14.46
CA LYS A 206 -7.66 -3.63 14.01
C LYS A 206 -7.45 -4.56 15.21
N VAL A 207 -8.21 -5.64 15.31
CA VAL A 207 -7.90 -6.74 16.24
C VAL A 207 -6.64 -7.44 15.72
N ARG A 208 -5.68 -7.73 16.60
CA ARG A 208 -4.40 -8.34 16.19
C ARG A 208 -4.54 -9.82 15.83
N PRO A 209 -3.65 -10.37 14.98
CA PRO A 209 -3.52 -11.81 14.76
C PRO A 209 -3.41 -12.58 16.08
N GLY A 210 -4.13 -13.69 16.20
CA GLY A 210 -4.08 -14.55 17.39
C GLY A 210 -4.64 -13.93 18.68
N CYS A 211 -5.42 -12.86 18.58
CA CYS A 211 -6.07 -12.22 19.74
C CYS A 211 -7.57 -12.49 19.82
N ARG A 212 -8.04 -12.59 21.06
CA ARG A 212 -9.45 -12.61 21.46
C ARG A 212 -9.78 -11.36 22.27
N VAL A 213 -11.01 -10.90 22.17
CA VAL A 213 -11.55 -9.73 22.86
C VAL A 213 -12.86 -10.15 23.52
N LEU A 214 -12.99 -9.89 24.83
CA LEU A 214 -14.22 -10.15 25.59
C LEU A 214 -14.87 -8.81 25.94
N ALA A 215 -16.16 -8.68 25.64
CA ALA A 215 -17.01 -7.59 26.10
C ALA A 215 -18.05 -8.13 27.09
N THR A 216 -18.13 -7.48 28.25
CA THR A 216 -19.13 -7.71 29.30
C THR A 216 -19.80 -6.37 29.65
N PRO A 217 -20.89 -6.33 30.44
CA PRO A 217 -21.56 -5.07 30.77
C PRO A 217 -20.64 -4.05 31.46
N ASP A 218 -19.60 -4.53 32.16
CA ASP A 218 -18.61 -3.71 32.87
C ASP A 218 -17.50 -3.13 31.97
N GLY A 219 -17.24 -3.74 30.80
CA GLY A 219 -16.20 -3.25 29.90
C GLY A 219 -15.61 -4.29 28.94
N LEU A 220 -14.35 -4.05 28.55
CA LEU A 220 -13.63 -4.79 27.51
C LEU A 220 -12.32 -5.36 28.07
N SER A 221 -11.96 -6.59 27.70
CA SER A 221 -10.61 -7.13 27.85
C SER A 221 -10.10 -7.72 26.52
N THR A 222 -8.79 -7.73 26.34
CA THR A 222 -8.12 -8.24 25.13
C THR A 222 -6.97 -9.14 25.53
N GLU A 223 -6.87 -10.31 24.91
CA GLU A 223 -5.90 -11.34 25.25
C GLU A 223 -5.36 -12.03 23.99
N ARG A 224 -4.04 -12.27 23.95
CA ARG A 224 -3.39 -13.02 22.87
C ARG A 224 -3.41 -14.52 23.17
N TYR A 225 -4.32 -15.26 22.51
CA TYR A 225 -4.47 -16.71 22.66
C TYR A 225 -3.49 -17.50 21.78
N TRP A 226 -2.97 -16.89 20.70
CA TRP A 226 -1.94 -17.47 19.85
C TRP A 226 -0.86 -16.43 19.50
N GLY A 227 0.38 -16.88 19.32
CA GLY A 227 1.46 -16.06 18.77
C GLY A 227 2.54 -16.94 18.15
N TRP A 228 3.35 -16.35 17.26
CA TRP A 228 4.48 -17.04 16.65
C TRP A 228 5.44 -17.62 17.71
N PRO A 229 5.82 -18.91 17.63
CA PRO A 229 6.95 -19.41 18.39
C PRO A 229 8.25 -18.75 17.91
N ARG A 230 9.32 -18.91 18.69
CA ARG A 230 10.61 -18.25 18.43
C ARG A 230 11.16 -18.60 17.04
N PHE A 231 11.24 -17.60 16.17
CA PHE A 231 11.75 -17.71 14.79
C PHE A 231 13.15 -18.35 14.67
N PHE A 232 13.95 -18.31 15.75
CA PHE A 232 15.28 -18.90 15.81
C PHE A 232 15.50 -19.66 17.12
N ASP A 233 14.67 -20.69 17.38
CA ASP A 233 14.99 -21.78 18.31
C ASP A 233 16.26 -22.54 17.84
N ALA A 234 16.76 -23.46 18.66
CA ALA A 234 17.87 -24.34 18.27
C ALA A 234 17.49 -25.21 17.06
N PRO A 235 18.43 -25.54 16.14
CA PRO A 235 18.13 -26.35 14.96
C PRO A 235 17.56 -27.71 15.38
N SER A 236 16.52 -28.15 14.67
CA SER A 236 16.00 -29.52 14.76
C SER A 236 17.10 -30.52 14.43
N GLY A 237 17.19 -31.60 15.23
CA GLY A 237 18.05 -32.73 14.91
C GLY A 237 17.48 -33.49 13.72
N GLY A 238 18.21 -33.49 12.61
CA GLY A 238 17.80 -34.13 11.35
C GLY A 238 18.82 -33.83 10.25
N THR A 239 18.68 -34.49 9.10
CA THR A 239 19.39 -34.11 7.87
C THR A 239 18.56 -33.09 7.09
N MET A 240 19.13 -32.49 6.03
CA MET A 240 18.37 -31.53 5.20
C MET A 240 17.19 -32.21 4.49
N GLU A 241 17.39 -33.46 4.09
CA GLU A 241 16.44 -34.31 3.39
C GLU A 241 15.25 -34.63 4.29
N ALA A 242 15.50 -35.15 5.50
CA ALA A 242 14.43 -35.46 6.46
C ALA A 242 13.61 -34.23 6.87
N LEU A 243 14.23 -33.04 6.93
CA LEU A 243 13.53 -31.78 7.19
C LEU A 243 12.74 -31.28 5.98
N ALA A 244 13.22 -31.53 4.75
CA ALA A 244 12.49 -31.24 3.52
C ALA A 244 11.26 -32.16 3.36
N ASP A 245 11.40 -33.45 3.71
CA ASP A 245 10.31 -34.42 3.72
C ASP A 245 9.24 -34.02 4.75
N GLU A 246 9.63 -33.69 6.00
CA GLU A 246 8.71 -33.21 7.04
C GLU A 246 7.97 -31.93 6.61
N VAL A 247 8.65 -31.00 5.93
CA VAL A 247 8.00 -29.82 5.35
C VAL A 247 7.02 -30.23 4.24
N GLY A 248 7.42 -31.12 3.33
CA GLY A 248 6.56 -31.63 2.25
C GLY A 248 5.27 -32.28 2.77
N GLU A 249 5.36 -33.13 3.80
CA GLU A 249 4.21 -33.74 4.45
C GLU A 249 3.26 -32.70 5.07
N ARG A 250 3.81 -31.74 5.84
CA ARG A 250 3.05 -30.69 6.52
C ARG A 250 2.37 -29.75 5.53
N LEU A 251 3.06 -29.35 4.47
CA LEU A 251 2.49 -28.51 3.41
C LEU A 251 1.41 -29.27 2.63
N GLY A 252 1.65 -30.53 2.27
CA GLY A 252 0.64 -31.37 1.64
C GLY A 252 -0.60 -31.54 2.52
N ALA A 253 -0.43 -31.69 3.84
CA ALA A 253 -1.55 -31.74 4.78
C ALA A 253 -2.32 -30.42 4.84
N ALA A 254 -1.63 -29.27 4.92
CA ALA A 254 -2.26 -27.95 4.91
C ALA A 254 -3.01 -27.68 3.58
N THR A 255 -2.39 -27.97 2.43
CA THR A 255 -3.01 -27.82 1.11
C THR A 255 -4.25 -28.70 0.97
N ARG A 256 -4.22 -29.97 1.44
CA ARG A 256 -5.41 -30.85 1.44
C ARG A 256 -6.52 -30.33 2.36
N ALA A 257 -6.18 -29.73 3.49
CA ALA A 257 -7.15 -29.19 4.43
C ALA A 257 -7.90 -27.95 3.88
N MET A 258 -7.27 -27.20 2.97
CA MET A 258 -7.89 -26.07 2.24
C MET A 258 -8.77 -26.51 1.05
N LEU A 259 -8.89 -27.82 0.76
CA LEU A 259 -9.82 -28.35 -0.24
C LEU A 259 -11.23 -28.64 0.33
N LEU A 260 -11.47 -28.32 1.60
CA LEU A 260 -12.74 -28.52 2.29
C LEU A 260 -13.78 -27.50 1.81
N SER A 261 -14.49 -27.81 0.72
CA SER A 261 -15.45 -26.92 0.06
C SER A 261 -16.51 -27.72 -0.73
N ASP A 262 -17.77 -27.29 -0.67
CA ASP A 262 -18.86 -27.78 -1.55
C ASP A 262 -18.91 -27.02 -2.88
N ARG A 263 -18.14 -25.93 -3.01
CA ARG A 263 -17.97 -25.12 -4.23
C ARG A 263 -16.66 -25.48 -4.96
N PRO A 264 -16.56 -25.26 -6.28
CA PRO A 264 -15.32 -25.48 -7.03
C PRO A 264 -14.14 -24.66 -6.49
N VAL A 265 -12.97 -25.31 -6.40
CA VAL A 265 -11.70 -24.74 -5.96
C VAL A 265 -10.74 -24.57 -7.14
N GLY A 266 -10.12 -23.41 -7.25
CA GLY A 266 -9.03 -23.11 -8.20
C GLY A 266 -7.73 -22.71 -7.50
N VAL A 267 -6.70 -22.39 -8.28
CA VAL A 267 -5.39 -21.91 -7.77
C VAL A 267 -4.90 -20.73 -8.60
N LEU A 268 -4.36 -19.71 -7.93
CA LEU A 268 -3.62 -18.62 -8.58
C LEU A 268 -2.20 -19.11 -8.90
N LEU A 269 -1.89 -19.29 -10.18
CA LEU A 269 -0.64 -19.88 -10.64
C LEU A 269 0.20 -18.85 -11.41
N SER A 270 1.20 -18.28 -10.75
CA SER A 270 2.25 -17.46 -11.39
C SER A 270 3.33 -18.31 -12.09
N GLY A 271 3.53 -19.56 -11.66
CA GLY A 271 4.74 -20.31 -11.99
C GLY A 271 5.97 -19.91 -11.16
N GLY A 272 5.79 -19.03 -10.17
CA GLY A 272 6.72 -18.86 -9.06
C GLY A 272 6.75 -20.10 -8.16
N LEU A 273 7.75 -20.23 -7.28
CA LEU A 273 7.98 -21.46 -6.52
C LEU A 273 6.77 -21.86 -5.65
N ASP A 274 6.20 -20.90 -4.92
CA ASP A 274 5.18 -21.18 -3.89
C ASP A 274 3.85 -21.65 -4.49
N SER A 275 3.36 -20.94 -5.52
CA SER A 275 2.14 -21.33 -6.27
C SER A 275 2.32 -22.65 -7.02
N SER A 276 3.51 -22.88 -7.57
CA SER A 276 3.85 -24.15 -8.24
C SER A 276 3.91 -25.31 -7.25
N LEU A 277 4.50 -25.11 -6.06
CA LEU A 277 4.62 -26.12 -5.01
C LEU A 277 3.24 -26.48 -4.44
N MET A 278 2.39 -25.50 -4.12
CA MET A 278 1.01 -25.75 -3.69
C MET A 278 0.23 -26.53 -4.76
N THR A 279 0.35 -26.14 -6.03
CA THR A 279 -0.32 -26.85 -7.13
C THR A 279 0.21 -28.28 -7.28
N ALA A 280 1.50 -28.52 -7.08
CA ALA A 280 2.09 -29.86 -7.15
C ALA A 280 1.68 -30.77 -5.97
N LEU A 281 1.51 -30.21 -4.77
CA LEU A 281 1.10 -30.91 -3.55
C LEU A 281 -0.39 -31.32 -3.53
N LEU A 282 -1.19 -30.86 -4.48
CA LEU A 282 -2.57 -31.33 -4.67
C LEU A 282 -2.61 -32.84 -5.02
N PRO A 283 -3.60 -33.60 -4.52
CA PRO A 283 -3.87 -34.97 -4.95
C PRO A 283 -3.95 -35.10 -6.49
N ALA A 284 -3.44 -36.20 -7.05
CA ALA A 284 -3.19 -36.30 -8.49
C ALA A 284 -4.47 -36.40 -9.37
N ASP A 285 -5.56 -36.85 -8.76
CA ASP A 285 -6.94 -36.76 -9.23
C ASP A 285 -7.44 -35.31 -9.19
N VAL A 286 -7.50 -34.71 -8.01
CA VAL A 286 -7.96 -33.32 -7.80
C VAL A 286 -7.23 -32.35 -8.73
N ARG A 287 -5.90 -32.46 -8.83
CA ARG A 287 -5.03 -31.59 -9.63
C ARG A 287 -5.35 -31.59 -11.13
N ARG A 288 -5.93 -32.67 -11.67
CA ARG A 288 -6.37 -32.75 -13.09
C ARG A 288 -7.72 -32.05 -13.34
N GLU A 289 -8.49 -31.82 -12.28
CA GLU A 289 -9.78 -31.14 -12.32
C GLU A 289 -9.67 -29.68 -11.88
N THR A 290 -8.71 -29.38 -10.99
CA THR A 290 -8.34 -28.04 -10.55
C THR A 290 -8.09 -27.10 -11.73
N ARG A 291 -8.78 -25.95 -11.68
CA ARG A 291 -8.54 -24.82 -12.57
C ARG A 291 -7.39 -23.96 -12.04
N THR A 292 -6.43 -23.63 -12.89
CA THR A 292 -5.29 -22.77 -12.54
C THR A 292 -5.34 -21.48 -13.35
N PHE A 293 -5.26 -20.34 -12.67
CA PHE A 293 -5.44 -19.02 -13.30
C PHE A 293 -4.13 -18.24 -13.31
N ALA A 294 -3.78 -17.68 -14.46
CA ALA A 294 -2.69 -16.71 -14.61
C ALA A 294 -3.20 -15.44 -15.30
N ILE A 295 -2.74 -14.27 -14.85
CA ILE A 295 -3.06 -12.97 -15.47
C ILE A 295 -1.85 -12.43 -16.24
N GLY A 296 -2.12 -11.73 -17.33
CA GLY A 296 -1.19 -10.83 -17.98
C GLY A 296 -1.92 -9.68 -18.66
N PHE A 297 -1.15 -8.71 -19.14
CA PHE A 297 -1.67 -7.47 -19.68
C PHE A 297 -1.36 -7.33 -21.17
N GLU A 298 -2.10 -6.47 -21.85
CA GLU A 298 -1.86 -6.14 -23.26
C GLU A 298 -0.50 -5.45 -23.46
N GLY A 299 0.00 -5.47 -24.71
CA GLY A 299 1.35 -4.99 -25.07
C GLY A 299 2.50 -5.91 -24.61
N GLY A 300 2.34 -6.59 -23.47
CA GLY A 300 3.36 -7.45 -22.86
C GLY A 300 4.48 -6.67 -22.16
N GLY A 301 5.22 -7.33 -21.27
CA GLY A 301 6.26 -6.66 -20.50
C GLY A 301 7.27 -7.60 -19.84
N HIS A 302 8.32 -7.03 -19.25
CA HIS A 302 9.41 -7.79 -18.60
C HIS A 302 9.01 -8.60 -17.35
N HIS A 303 7.72 -8.57 -16.97
CA HIS A 303 7.15 -9.28 -15.81
C HIS A 303 5.92 -10.12 -16.20
N ASP A 304 5.79 -10.55 -17.46
CA ASP A 304 4.71 -11.45 -17.90
C ASP A 304 4.98 -12.91 -17.46
N GLU A 305 4.37 -13.30 -16.34
CA GLU A 305 4.58 -14.60 -15.71
C GLU A 305 3.81 -15.75 -16.39
N ARG A 306 2.86 -15.46 -17.31
CA ARG A 306 2.04 -16.49 -17.99
C ARG A 306 2.87 -17.59 -18.64
N SER A 307 4.02 -17.24 -19.21
CA SER A 307 4.97 -18.17 -19.82
C SER A 307 5.57 -19.20 -18.83
N HIS A 308 5.65 -18.86 -17.54
CA HIS A 308 6.07 -19.76 -16.46
C HIS A 308 4.87 -20.58 -15.94
N ALA A 309 3.73 -19.92 -15.70
CA ALA A 309 2.49 -20.57 -15.30
C ALA A 309 2.09 -21.71 -16.27
N ARG A 310 2.07 -21.44 -17.58
CA ARG A 310 1.79 -22.41 -18.65
C ARG A 310 2.69 -23.64 -18.60
N ARG A 311 4.00 -23.45 -18.33
CA ARG A 311 4.96 -24.56 -18.23
C ARG A 311 4.69 -25.44 -17.02
N VAL A 312 4.33 -24.84 -15.88
CA VAL A 312 3.99 -25.58 -14.65
C VAL A 312 2.65 -26.30 -14.81
N ALA A 313 1.64 -25.63 -15.36
CA ALA A 313 0.33 -26.23 -15.65
C ALA A 313 0.43 -27.44 -16.59
N ALA A 314 1.19 -27.31 -17.68
CA ALA A 314 1.44 -28.41 -18.64
C ALA A 314 2.23 -29.57 -18.02
N HIS A 315 3.13 -29.30 -17.07
CA HIS A 315 3.86 -30.34 -16.33
C HIS A 315 2.98 -31.07 -15.31
N LEU A 316 2.09 -30.34 -14.62
CA LEU A 316 1.25 -30.87 -13.54
C LEU A 316 -0.08 -31.47 -14.02
N GLY A 317 -0.52 -31.14 -15.24
CA GLY A 317 -1.75 -31.62 -15.86
C GLY A 317 -3.02 -30.85 -15.46
N THR A 318 -2.90 -29.58 -15.07
CA THR A 318 -4.02 -28.76 -14.58
C THR A 318 -4.82 -28.10 -15.72
N ARG A 319 -6.09 -27.76 -15.48
CA ARG A 319 -6.91 -26.99 -16.43
C ARG A 319 -6.54 -25.50 -16.37
N HIS A 320 -5.67 -25.05 -17.27
CA HIS A 320 -5.10 -23.70 -17.21
C HIS A 320 -5.91 -22.66 -17.99
N SER A 321 -6.20 -21.53 -17.35
CA SER A 321 -6.81 -20.35 -17.95
C SER A 321 -5.84 -19.18 -17.86
N GLU A 322 -5.36 -18.71 -19.02
CA GLU A 322 -4.57 -17.49 -19.13
C GLU A 322 -5.48 -16.31 -19.48
N LEU A 323 -5.42 -15.28 -18.67
CA LEU A 323 -6.32 -14.13 -18.70
C LEU A 323 -5.54 -12.91 -19.17
N THR A 324 -5.84 -12.43 -20.37
CA THR A 324 -5.38 -11.11 -20.84
C THR A 324 -6.37 -10.06 -20.38
N VAL A 325 -5.90 -8.99 -19.73
CA VAL A 325 -6.76 -7.91 -19.24
C VAL A 325 -6.37 -6.58 -19.87
N GLU A 326 -7.34 -5.96 -20.55
CA GLU A 326 -7.31 -4.55 -20.93
C GLU A 326 -7.36 -3.67 -19.67
N LEU A 327 -6.44 -2.72 -19.55
CA LEU A 327 -6.25 -1.91 -18.34
C LEU A 327 -6.97 -0.55 -18.43
N ASP A 328 -8.25 -0.51 -18.04
CA ASP A 328 -8.82 0.73 -17.49
C ASP A 328 -8.25 0.96 -16.08
N ILE A 329 -7.05 1.55 -16.03
CA ILE A 329 -6.37 1.85 -14.78
C ILE A 329 -7.20 2.82 -13.92
N ALA A 330 -8.01 3.70 -14.52
CA ALA A 330 -8.77 4.69 -13.78
C ALA A 330 -9.98 4.08 -13.05
N GLY A 331 -10.87 3.41 -13.79
CA GLY A 331 -12.08 2.81 -13.24
C GLY A 331 -11.80 1.63 -12.29
N GLU A 332 -10.77 0.83 -12.58
CA GLU A 332 -10.44 -0.31 -11.72
C GLU A 332 -9.65 0.10 -10.46
N LEU A 333 -8.87 1.18 -10.49
CA LEU A 333 -8.20 1.70 -9.29
C LEU A 333 -9.21 2.24 -8.27
N GLU A 334 -10.27 2.94 -8.70
CA GLU A 334 -11.32 3.42 -7.79
C GLU A 334 -11.99 2.24 -7.05
N ARG A 335 -12.33 1.18 -7.77
CA ARG A 335 -12.86 -0.07 -7.21
C ARG A 335 -11.91 -0.72 -6.22
N VAL A 336 -10.64 -0.88 -6.60
CA VAL A 336 -9.61 -1.49 -5.74
C VAL A 336 -9.39 -0.67 -4.46
N VAL A 337 -9.36 0.66 -4.54
CA VAL A 337 -9.28 1.53 -3.35
C VAL A 337 -10.50 1.35 -2.44
N ARG A 338 -11.72 1.28 -3.00
CA ARG A 338 -12.96 1.01 -2.24
C ARG A 338 -12.96 -0.37 -1.56
N PHE A 339 -12.31 -1.37 -2.17
CA PHE A 339 -12.18 -2.71 -1.58
C PHE A 339 -11.07 -2.78 -0.52
N LEU A 340 -9.90 -2.17 -0.75
CA LEU A 340 -8.77 -2.16 0.20
C LEU A 340 -9.16 -1.56 1.56
N ASP A 341 -10.01 -0.53 1.55
CA ASP A 341 -10.68 0.06 2.73
C ASP A 341 -9.75 0.85 3.68
N GLU A 342 -8.44 0.63 3.62
CA GLU A 342 -7.40 1.48 4.20
C GLU A 342 -6.25 1.70 3.20
N PRO A 343 -5.41 2.75 3.35
CA PRO A 343 -4.31 3.05 2.45
C PRO A 343 -3.27 1.90 2.41
N CYS A 344 -3.17 1.27 1.25
CA CYS A 344 -2.16 0.28 0.87
C CYS A 344 -1.49 0.75 -0.43
N ALA A 345 -0.17 0.59 -0.52
CA ALA A 345 0.64 1.02 -1.65
C ALA A 345 1.26 -0.17 -2.43
N ASP A 346 0.82 -1.41 -2.17
CA ASP A 346 1.24 -2.58 -2.95
C ASP A 346 0.59 -2.56 -4.35
N PRO A 347 1.37 -2.39 -5.44
CA PRO A 347 0.85 -2.39 -6.80
C PRO A 347 0.23 -3.74 -7.20
N ALA A 348 0.48 -4.84 -6.48
CA ALA A 348 -0.14 -6.13 -6.73
C ALA A 348 -1.64 -6.18 -6.39
N ALA A 349 -2.19 -5.19 -5.68
CA ALA A 349 -3.62 -5.15 -5.34
C ALA A 349 -4.53 -5.15 -6.58
N LEU A 350 -4.18 -4.38 -7.62
CA LEU A 350 -4.96 -4.33 -8.86
C LEU A 350 -4.89 -5.65 -9.65
N PRO A 351 -3.71 -6.23 -9.97
CA PRO A 351 -3.61 -7.57 -10.55
C PRO A 351 -4.36 -8.65 -9.76
N ALA A 352 -4.29 -8.63 -8.42
CA ALA A 352 -4.96 -9.60 -7.55
C ALA A 352 -6.50 -9.52 -7.66
N PHE A 353 -7.07 -8.31 -7.68
CA PHE A 353 -8.51 -8.12 -7.91
C PHE A 353 -8.91 -8.58 -9.32
N LEU A 354 -8.14 -8.21 -10.35
CA LEU A 354 -8.45 -8.53 -11.74
C LEU A 354 -8.43 -10.04 -12.01
N VAL A 355 -7.44 -10.78 -11.48
CA VAL A 355 -7.39 -12.24 -11.62
C VAL A 355 -8.48 -12.94 -10.81
N ALA A 356 -8.81 -12.45 -9.61
CA ALA A 356 -9.89 -13.00 -8.80
C ALA A 356 -11.27 -12.82 -9.46
N ARG A 357 -11.53 -11.64 -10.05
CA ARG A 357 -12.76 -11.32 -10.78
C ARG A 357 -12.92 -12.12 -12.08
N ALA A 358 -11.82 -12.48 -12.73
CA ALA A 358 -11.88 -13.37 -13.87
C ALA A 358 -12.10 -14.83 -13.45
N ALA A 359 -11.49 -15.27 -12.33
CA ALA A 359 -11.70 -16.60 -11.77
C ALA A 359 -13.10 -16.80 -11.15
N SER A 360 -13.75 -15.73 -10.65
CA SER A 360 -15.07 -15.80 -9.99
C SER A 360 -16.21 -16.30 -10.88
N ALA A 361 -16.02 -16.29 -12.21
CA ALA A 361 -16.94 -16.91 -13.17
C ALA A 361 -16.89 -18.45 -13.16
N GLU A 362 -15.87 -19.05 -12.55
CA GLU A 362 -15.60 -20.50 -12.61
C GLU A 362 -15.39 -21.17 -11.24
N VAL A 363 -14.89 -20.43 -10.25
CA VAL A 363 -14.59 -20.92 -8.89
C VAL A 363 -14.97 -19.91 -7.82
N THR A 364 -15.40 -20.39 -6.65
CA THR A 364 -15.71 -19.54 -5.47
C THR A 364 -14.56 -19.52 -4.46
N VAL A 365 -13.65 -20.49 -4.56
CA VAL A 365 -12.46 -20.66 -3.71
C VAL A 365 -11.22 -20.67 -4.58
N LEU A 366 -10.19 -19.95 -4.15
CA LEU A 366 -8.85 -19.93 -4.73
C LEU A 366 -7.82 -20.33 -3.66
N LEU A 367 -6.79 -21.07 -4.05
CA LEU A 367 -5.56 -21.22 -3.27
C LEU A 367 -4.50 -20.26 -3.78
N SER A 368 -3.71 -19.68 -2.86
CA SER A 368 -2.68 -18.69 -3.17
C SER A 368 -1.37 -18.97 -2.43
N GLY A 369 -0.24 -18.72 -3.10
CA GLY A 369 1.12 -18.89 -2.55
C GLY A 369 1.54 -17.81 -1.54
N THR A 370 0.71 -16.77 -1.33
CA THR A 370 0.96 -15.68 -0.38
C THR A 370 1.32 -16.21 1.01
N GLY A 371 2.45 -15.75 1.57
CA GLY A 371 3.02 -16.21 2.83
C GLY A 371 4.19 -17.21 2.70
N GLY A 372 4.47 -17.76 1.51
CA GLY A 372 5.63 -18.63 1.27
C GLY A 372 6.98 -17.92 1.44
N ASP A 373 7.11 -16.74 0.83
CA ASP A 373 8.29 -15.87 0.90
C ASP A 373 8.67 -15.50 2.35
N GLU A 374 7.71 -15.22 3.24
CA GLU A 374 7.95 -15.03 4.67
C GLU A 374 8.44 -16.31 5.35
N VAL A 375 7.67 -17.40 5.24
CA VAL A 375 7.92 -18.64 6.00
C VAL A 375 9.30 -19.22 5.68
N PHE A 376 9.77 -19.10 4.42
CA PHE A 376 11.08 -19.61 3.99
C PHE A 376 12.18 -18.56 3.86
N GLY A 377 11.87 -17.27 4.01
CA GLY A 377 12.84 -16.20 3.83
C GLY A 377 13.27 -15.98 2.38
N GLY A 378 12.36 -16.13 1.41
CA GLY A 378 12.66 -16.07 -0.02
C GLY A 378 13.08 -14.67 -0.50
N TYR A 379 12.52 -13.61 0.11
CA TYR A 379 12.81 -12.24 -0.31
C TYR A 379 14.29 -11.88 -0.31
N ARG A 380 14.74 -11.22 -1.39
CA ARG A 380 16.11 -10.72 -1.53
C ARG A 380 16.54 -9.80 -0.36
N ARG A 381 15.60 -9.14 0.34
CA ARG A 381 15.85 -8.31 1.53
C ARG A 381 16.39 -9.09 2.73
N TYR A 382 16.09 -10.38 2.89
CA TYR A 382 16.66 -11.22 3.96
C TYR A 382 18.17 -11.48 3.81
N ARG A 383 18.77 -11.18 2.65
CA ARG A 383 20.23 -11.20 2.47
C ARG A 383 20.92 -9.97 3.08
N LEU A 384 20.18 -8.91 3.44
CA LEU A 384 20.70 -7.65 3.97
C LEU A 384 21.50 -7.83 5.28
N PRO A 385 21.06 -8.58 6.31
CA PRO A 385 21.87 -8.88 7.50
C PRO A 385 23.25 -9.47 7.18
N ALA A 386 23.32 -10.49 6.34
CA ALA A 386 24.58 -11.16 5.98
C ALA A 386 25.53 -10.23 5.20
N LEU A 387 24.98 -9.43 4.28
CA LEU A 387 25.75 -8.43 3.51
C LEU A 387 26.23 -7.28 4.41
N LEU A 388 25.44 -6.85 5.41
CA LEU A 388 25.84 -5.87 6.43
C LEU A 388 26.87 -6.40 7.43
N ARG A 389 26.97 -7.72 7.63
CA ARG A 389 28.04 -8.38 8.40
C ARG A 389 29.34 -8.45 7.59
N ARG A 390 29.28 -8.91 6.33
CA ARG A 390 30.46 -9.01 5.44
C ARG A 390 31.14 -7.66 5.16
N SER A 391 30.38 -6.58 5.01
CA SER A 391 30.90 -5.25 4.68
C SER A 391 31.39 -4.42 5.88
N ALA A 392 31.52 -5.02 7.08
CA ALA A 392 31.70 -4.31 8.35
C ALA A 392 32.95 -3.40 8.43
N PHE A 393 33.94 -3.61 7.58
CA PHE A 393 35.16 -2.84 7.47
C PHE A 393 34.98 -1.36 7.02
N LEU A 394 33.85 -1.01 6.38
CA LEU A 394 33.64 0.35 5.86
C LEU A 394 33.07 1.31 6.94
N PRO A 395 33.78 2.42 7.29
CA PRO A 395 33.32 3.39 8.29
C PRO A 395 32.00 4.09 7.92
N ARG A 396 31.16 4.40 8.93
CA ARG A 396 29.83 5.02 8.72
C ARG A 396 29.86 6.31 7.90
N ALA A 397 30.87 7.17 8.10
CA ALA A 397 31.00 8.43 7.36
C ALA A 397 31.27 8.20 5.86
N ALA A 398 32.17 7.28 5.51
CA ALA A 398 32.45 6.89 4.13
C ALA A 398 31.22 6.22 3.49
N ALA A 399 30.49 5.40 4.25
CA ALA A 399 29.24 4.80 3.78
C ALA A 399 28.17 5.86 3.47
N ARG A 400 27.95 6.85 4.37
CA ARG A 400 27.03 7.98 4.13
C ARG A 400 27.41 8.79 2.87
N ALA A 401 28.70 9.03 2.64
CA ALA A 401 29.17 9.75 1.46
C ALA A 401 28.89 8.96 0.16
N LEU A 402 29.23 7.66 0.15
CA LEU A 402 29.00 6.81 -1.02
C LEU A 402 27.50 6.56 -1.28
N ALA A 403 26.67 6.49 -0.22
CA ALA A 403 25.21 6.43 -0.35
C ALA A 403 24.65 7.65 -1.11
N ARG A 404 25.09 8.86 -0.76
CA ARG A 404 24.67 10.11 -1.43
C ARG A 404 25.10 10.13 -2.90
N LEU A 405 26.35 9.78 -3.19
CA LEU A 405 26.86 9.68 -4.57
C LEU A 405 26.13 8.63 -5.44
N LEU A 406 25.52 7.62 -4.82
CA LEU A 406 24.65 6.64 -5.50
C LEU A 406 23.17 7.08 -5.55
N ALA A 407 22.73 7.96 -4.65
CA ALA A 407 21.38 8.55 -4.66
C ALA A 407 21.23 9.68 -5.71
N GLU A 408 22.31 10.39 -6.00
CA GLU A 408 22.39 11.43 -7.04
C GLU A 408 22.39 10.87 -8.48
N ARG A 409 22.40 9.53 -8.65
CA ARG A 409 22.28 8.87 -9.95
C ARG A 409 20.84 8.48 -10.23
N ASP A 410 20.35 8.92 -11.39
CA ASP A 410 19.01 8.63 -11.91
C ASP A 410 18.94 7.17 -12.40
N LEU A 411 18.80 6.23 -11.45
CA LEU A 411 18.85 4.79 -11.68
C LEU A 411 17.53 4.28 -12.27
N ASN A 412 17.43 4.31 -13.60
CA ASN A 412 16.29 3.71 -14.31
C ASN A 412 16.12 2.23 -13.93
N ARG A 413 14.91 1.83 -13.53
CA ARG A 413 14.65 0.59 -12.77
C ARG A 413 14.83 -0.71 -13.57
N SER A 414 14.93 -0.66 -14.90
CA SER A 414 14.87 -1.81 -15.81
C SER A 414 16.18 -2.59 -16.03
N SER A 415 17.16 -2.55 -15.10
CA SER A 415 18.41 -3.31 -15.27
C SER A 415 18.96 -3.95 -13.99
N VAL A 416 19.57 -5.13 -14.13
CA VAL A 416 20.29 -5.85 -13.06
C VAL A 416 21.44 -5.01 -12.47
N ALA A 417 22.01 -4.09 -13.25
CA ALA A 417 22.99 -3.12 -12.77
C ALA A 417 22.35 -2.07 -11.83
N ALA A 418 21.16 -1.57 -12.17
CA ALA A 418 20.38 -0.68 -11.31
C ALA A 418 19.93 -1.39 -10.03
N GLU A 419 19.45 -2.64 -10.07
CA GLU A 419 19.16 -3.44 -8.87
C GLU A 419 20.37 -3.52 -7.93
N ARG A 420 21.55 -3.87 -8.47
CA ARG A 420 22.79 -3.98 -7.70
C ARG A 420 23.21 -2.63 -7.10
N MET A 421 23.03 -1.52 -7.83
CA MET A 421 23.31 -0.18 -7.32
C MET A 421 22.29 0.28 -6.26
N VAL A 422 21.01 -0.04 -6.40
CA VAL A 422 19.98 0.21 -5.37
C VAL A 422 20.25 -0.61 -4.12
N MET A 423 20.63 -1.89 -4.25
CA MET A 423 20.99 -2.73 -3.11
C MET A 423 22.27 -2.24 -2.43
N ALA A 424 23.27 -1.78 -3.20
CA ALA A 424 24.47 -1.14 -2.67
C ALA A 424 24.13 0.17 -1.94
N ARG A 425 23.25 1.02 -2.50
CA ARG A 425 22.76 2.24 -1.87
C ARG A 425 22.06 1.92 -0.55
N LYS A 426 21.08 1.00 -0.55
CA LYS A 426 20.39 0.53 0.67
C LYS A 426 21.36 -0.02 1.72
N LEU A 427 22.40 -0.77 1.33
CA LEU A 427 23.48 -1.24 2.23
C LEU A 427 24.32 -0.11 2.86
N LEU A 428 24.48 1.01 2.17
CA LEU A 428 25.27 2.16 2.62
C LEU A 428 24.42 3.15 3.43
N GLU A 429 23.16 3.34 3.04
CA GLU A 429 22.11 4.01 3.81
C GLU A 429 21.89 3.30 5.15
N ALA A 430 21.90 1.96 5.15
CA ALA A 430 21.84 1.10 6.33
C ALA A 430 23.03 1.25 7.31
N ARG A 431 24.17 1.75 6.83
CA ARG A 431 25.33 2.14 7.66
C ARG A 431 25.26 3.59 8.13
N GLY A 432 24.44 4.40 7.45
CA GLY A 432 24.27 5.82 7.70
C GLY A 432 23.13 6.15 8.66
N ARG A 433 22.02 5.43 8.59
CA ARG A 433 20.87 5.51 9.53
C ARG A 433 21.25 4.85 10.87
N ASP A 434 20.71 5.37 11.95
CA ASP A 434 20.96 4.83 13.30
C ASP A 434 19.94 3.74 13.65
N GLY A 435 20.24 2.50 13.22
CA GLY A 435 19.46 1.31 13.56
C GLY A 435 19.24 0.35 12.38
N PHE A 436 19.14 -0.96 12.65
CA PHE A 436 18.87 -1.95 11.60
C PHE A 436 17.43 -1.86 11.08
N MET A 437 16.44 -1.50 11.90
CA MET A 437 15.05 -1.36 11.43
C MET A 437 14.92 -0.21 10.43
N ALA A 438 15.45 0.98 10.73
CA ALA A 438 15.42 2.11 9.78
C ALA A 438 16.13 1.81 8.45
N ALA A 439 17.03 0.81 8.42
CA ALA A 439 17.64 0.27 7.21
C ALA A 439 16.75 -0.75 6.47
N TYR A 440 16.15 -1.69 7.21
CA TYR A 440 15.27 -2.72 6.66
C TYR A 440 13.99 -2.12 6.07
N LEU A 441 13.38 -1.15 6.78
CA LEU A 441 12.18 -0.44 6.32
C LEU A 441 12.43 0.41 5.06
N SER A 442 13.67 0.84 4.81
CA SER A 442 14.06 1.45 3.52
C SER A 442 13.97 0.50 2.32
N ALA A 443 13.69 -0.79 2.55
CA ALA A 443 13.30 -1.70 1.49
C ALA A 443 11.96 -1.30 0.85
N PHE A 444 11.01 -0.80 1.65
CA PHE A 444 9.58 -0.64 1.35
C PHE A 444 9.19 0.78 0.91
N GLU A 445 9.97 1.82 1.25
CA GLU A 445 9.74 3.24 0.88
C GLU A 445 9.20 3.41 -0.57
N PRO A 446 7.89 3.70 -0.77
CA PRO A 446 7.25 3.54 -2.10
C PRO A 446 7.79 4.49 -3.18
N ALA A 447 8.06 5.74 -2.79
CA ALA A 447 8.69 6.76 -3.62
C ALA A 447 9.55 7.72 -2.75
N PRO A 448 10.47 8.49 -3.36
CA PRO A 448 11.48 9.24 -2.61
C PRO A 448 10.87 10.36 -1.75
N PRO A 449 11.44 10.64 -0.55
CA PRO A 449 10.78 11.41 0.51
C PRO A 449 10.49 12.89 0.18
N TRP A 450 11.16 13.48 -0.81
CA TRP A 450 11.03 14.89 -1.17
C TRP A 450 9.64 15.29 -1.70
N ARG A 451 8.74 14.33 -1.96
CA ARG A 451 7.32 14.62 -2.28
C ARG A 451 6.40 14.68 -1.06
N TRP A 452 6.84 14.18 0.10
CA TRP A 452 5.98 13.99 1.27
C TRP A 452 6.19 15.09 2.33
N GLU A 453 7.36 15.73 2.33
CA GLU A 453 7.74 16.84 3.21
C GLU A 453 6.88 18.10 3.01
N GLU A 454 6.18 18.23 1.87
CA GLU A 454 5.22 19.31 1.59
C GLU A 454 3.77 18.97 2.01
N ALA A 455 3.44 17.69 2.18
CA ALA A 455 2.07 17.22 2.42
C ALA A 455 1.70 17.08 3.91
N LEU A 456 2.70 16.99 4.80
CA LEU A 456 2.50 16.92 6.25
C LEU A 456 3.16 18.11 6.95
N ALA A 457 2.43 18.77 7.86
CA ALA A 457 2.93 19.92 8.63
C ALA A 457 4.18 19.61 9.50
N ALA A 458 4.44 18.32 9.76
CA ALA A 458 5.75 17.81 10.13
C ALA A 458 5.94 16.42 9.51
N PRO A 459 7.03 16.15 8.77
CA PRO A 459 7.30 14.81 8.25
C PRO A 459 7.67 13.86 9.39
N VAL A 460 6.94 12.75 9.55
CA VAL A 460 7.32 11.66 10.46
C VAL A 460 8.54 10.94 9.85
N PRO A 461 9.73 10.99 10.46
CA PRO A 461 10.91 10.37 9.86
C PRO A 461 10.85 8.85 10.00
N VAL A 462 11.31 8.13 8.98
CA VAL A 462 11.37 6.65 8.97
C VAL A 462 12.14 6.08 10.18
N SER A 463 13.04 6.85 10.80
CA SER A 463 13.70 6.48 12.05
C SER A 463 12.74 6.40 13.26
N GLY A 464 11.76 7.29 13.37
CA GLY A 464 10.75 7.26 14.44
C GLY A 464 9.79 6.07 14.28
N VAL A 465 9.33 5.83 13.05
CA VAL A 465 8.54 4.63 12.68
C VAL A 465 9.33 3.35 13.00
N ALA A 466 10.63 3.32 12.67
CA ALA A 466 11.52 2.20 12.98
C ALA A 466 11.76 1.98 14.49
N GLU A 467 11.78 3.04 15.29
CA GLU A 467 11.93 2.96 16.75
C GLU A 467 10.63 2.45 17.40
N ALA A 468 9.47 3.00 17.02
CA ALA A 468 8.16 2.55 17.50
C ALA A 468 7.92 1.07 17.17
N LEU A 469 8.18 0.65 15.92
CA LEU A 469 8.07 -0.75 15.51
C LEU A 469 9.11 -1.65 16.16
N GLY A 470 10.33 -1.14 16.41
CA GLY A 470 11.35 -1.87 17.19
C GLY A 470 10.90 -2.13 18.64
N GLY A 471 10.21 -1.17 19.27
CA GLY A 471 9.59 -1.30 20.58
C GLY A 471 8.43 -2.30 20.59
N ALA A 472 7.49 -2.16 19.65
CA ALA A 472 6.36 -3.08 19.51
C ALA A 472 6.82 -4.53 19.24
N LEU A 473 7.84 -4.70 18.40
CA LEU A 473 8.45 -6.00 18.11
C LEU A 473 9.10 -6.63 19.35
N ALA A 474 9.79 -5.82 20.17
CA ALA A 474 10.39 -6.30 21.41
C ALA A 474 9.32 -6.67 22.47
N LEU A 475 8.19 -5.97 22.49
CA LEU A 475 7.04 -6.29 23.34
C LEU A 475 6.39 -7.62 22.93
N GLU A 476 6.11 -7.83 21.64
CA GLU A 476 5.49 -9.08 21.14
C GLU A 476 6.32 -10.33 21.47
N LEU A 477 7.63 -10.23 21.30
CA LEU A 477 8.58 -11.31 21.57
C LEU A 477 8.93 -11.48 23.06
N GLY A 478 8.49 -10.56 23.93
CA GLY A 478 8.90 -10.47 25.34
C GLY A 478 10.38 -10.18 25.54
N ARG A 479 11.10 -9.77 24.49
CA ARG A 479 12.52 -9.40 24.48
C ARG A 479 12.89 -8.69 23.18
N THR A 480 13.95 -7.88 23.21
CA THR A 480 14.61 -7.40 22.00
C THR A 480 15.15 -8.58 21.17
N PRO A 481 15.00 -8.58 19.83
CA PRO A 481 15.69 -9.51 18.95
C PRO A 481 17.21 -9.50 19.15
N ALA A 482 17.82 -10.68 19.22
CA ALA A 482 19.26 -10.84 19.41
C ALA A 482 20.05 -10.83 18.09
N ARG A 483 19.36 -11.01 16.96
CA ARG A 483 19.93 -11.08 15.61
C ARG A 483 19.15 -10.18 14.66
N ARG A 484 19.82 -9.64 13.63
CA ARG A 484 19.18 -8.82 12.59
C ARG A 484 18.29 -9.66 11.68
N GLU A 485 18.73 -10.88 11.45
CA GLU A 485 18.01 -11.98 10.81
C GLU A 485 16.67 -12.23 11.54
N GLU A 486 16.71 -12.32 12.88
CA GLU A 486 15.51 -12.42 13.72
C GLU A 486 14.63 -11.16 13.68
N THR A 487 15.24 -9.96 13.67
CA THR A 487 14.46 -8.71 13.59
C THR A 487 13.69 -8.60 12.27
N ALA A 488 14.30 -9.03 11.16
CA ALA A 488 13.70 -9.00 9.82
C ALA A 488 12.54 -10.00 9.68
N PHE A 489 12.76 -11.27 10.06
CA PHE A 489 11.71 -12.29 10.05
C PHE A 489 10.53 -11.88 10.94
N ALA A 490 10.81 -11.48 12.18
CA ALA A 490 9.77 -11.16 13.14
C ALA A 490 8.99 -9.89 12.76
N PHE A 491 9.61 -8.88 12.13
CA PHE A 491 8.87 -7.75 11.56
C PHE A 491 7.92 -8.19 10.44
N ASP A 492 8.41 -8.99 9.49
CA ASP A 492 7.59 -9.40 8.34
C ASP A 492 6.40 -10.27 8.80
N HIS A 493 6.60 -11.20 9.74
CA HIS A 493 5.56 -12.10 10.24
C HIS A 493 4.55 -11.45 11.21
N LEU A 494 4.88 -10.29 11.82
CA LEU A 494 4.01 -9.61 12.79
C LEU A 494 3.34 -8.34 12.24
N PHE A 495 3.78 -7.83 11.10
CA PHE A 495 3.25 -6.60 10.49
C PHE A 495 3.03 -6.75 8.98
N TYR A 496 4.07 -7.02 8.18
CA TYR A 496 3.94 -7.02 6.71
C TYR A 496 2.96 -8.09 6.18
N LEU A 497 3.08 -9.32 6.67
CA LEU A 497 2.18 -10.41 6.31
C LEU A 497 0.72 -10.15 6.72
N PRO A 498 0.39 -9.82 7.99
CA PRO A 498 -1.01 -9.60 8.42
C PRO A 498 -1.65 -8.28 8.00
N ASP A 499 -0.87 -7.20 7.80
CA ASP A 499 -1.40 -5.84 7.56
C ASP A 499 -1.20 -5.31 6.14
N ASP A 500 -0.33 -5.93 5.32
CA ASP A 500 -0.24 -5.65 3.89
C ASP A 500 -0.71 -6.86 3.08
N LEU A 501 0.04 -7.96 3.08
CA LEU A 501 -0.18 -9.05 2.11
C LEU A 501 -1.51 -9.78 2.27
N LEU A 502 -1.79 -10.34 3.46
CA LEU A 502 -3.02 -11.11 3.72
C LEU A 502 -4.26 -10.20 3.72
N LEU A 503 -4.11 -8.96 4.23
CA LEU A 503 -5.18 -7.98 4.22
C LEU A 503 -5.58 -7.61 2.79
N LYS A 504 -4.60 -7.19 1.97
CA LYS A 504 -4.79 -6.92 0.53
C LYS A 504 -5.42 -8.12 -0.16
N GLU A 505 -4.88 -9.33 0.03
CA GLU A 505 -5.38 -10.53 -0.63
C GLU A 505 -6.85 -10.82 -0.28
N ASP A 506 -7.23 -10.75 1.01
CA ASP A 506 -8.64 -10.84 1.42
C ASP A 506 -9.49 -9.74 0.77
N ARG A 507 -9.07 -8.47 0.85
CA ARG A 507 -9.83 -7.35 0.27
C ARG A 507 -10.04 -7.50 -1.25
N THR A 508 -9.00 -7.84 -1.98
CA THR A 508 -9.05 -7.91 -3.45
C THR A 508 -9.77 -9.14 -3.96
N THR A 509 -9.66 -10.28 -3.26
CA THR A 509 -10.40 -11.49 -3.65
C THR A 509 -11.87 -11.41 -3.24
N MET A 510 -12.16 -10.96 -2.02
CA MET A 510 -13.55 -10.79 -1.57
C MET A 510 -14.24 -9.65 -2.34
N GLY A 511 -13.51 -8.65 -2.84
CA GLY A 511 -14.01 -7.65 -3.82
C GLY A 511 -14.51 -8.24 -5.14
N ALA A 512 -14.12 -9.47 -5.47
CA ALA A 512 -14.64 -10.28 -6.57
C ALA A 512 -15.63 -11.38 -6.11
N SER A 513 -16.10 -11.33 -4.85
CA SER A 513 -16.93 -12.36 -4.22
C SER A 513 -16.30 -13.77 -4.20
N VAL A 514 -14.97 -13.84 -4.15
CA VAL A 514 -14.18 -15.09 -4.09
C VAL A 514 -13.30 -15.07 -2.85
N ILE A 515 -13.03 -16.22 -2.25
CA ILE A 515 -12.02 -16.32 -1.20
C ILE A 515 -10.67 -16.83 -1.72
N ALA A 516 -9.56 -16.22 -1.29
CA ALA A 516 -8.25 -16.88 -1.26
C ALA A 516 -7.95 -17.55 0.09
N GLY A 517 -7.45 -18.78 0.02
CA GLY A 517 -6.71 -19.47 1.07
C GLY A 517 -5.20 -19.32 0.89
N ALA A 518 -4.57 -18.56 1.77
CA ALA A 518 -3.12 -18.30 1.79
C ALA A 518 -2.29 -19.43 2.43
N PHE A 519 -0.99 -19.47 2.11
CA PHE A 519 0.00 -20.45 2.59
C PHE A 519 0.21 -20.38 4.12
N ARG A 520 0.26 -21.53 4.81
CA ARG A 520 0.42 -21.57 6.29
C ARG A 520 1.34 -22.67 6.80
N GLY A 521 2.52 -22.27 7.24
CA GLY A 521 3.36 -23.08 8.12
C GLY A 521 2.95 -22.91 9.60
N ARG A 522 1.79 -23.43 10.03
CA ARG A 522 1.43 -23.44 11.47
C ARG A 522 2.32 -24.45 12.22
N PRO A 523 3.15 -24.02 13.18
CA PRO A 523 3.87 -24.96 14.04
C PRO A 523 2.87 -25.64 14.96
N ALA A 524 2.90 -26.97 15.03
CA ALA A 524 2.03 -27.74 15.92
C ALA A 524 2.15 -27.21 17.36
N PRO A 525 1.03 -27.04 18.10
CA PRO A 525 1.09 -26.54 19.46
C PRO A 525 1.93 -27.50 20.31
N ARG A 526 3.11 -27.04 20.75
CA ARG A 526 3.92 -27.76 21.73
C ARG A 526 3.11 -27.80 23.03
N HIS A 527 2.40 -28.90 23.26
CA HIS A 527 1.83 -29.22 24.57
C HIS A 527 2.92 -28.99 25.63
N THR A 528 2.56 -28.37 26.75
CA THR A 528 3.45 -28.15 27.89
C THR A 528 3.71 -29.48 28.60
N VAL A 529 4.49 -30.35 27.95
CA VAL A 529 4.97 -31.61 28.53
C VAL A 529 5.85 -31.24 29.72
N ARG A 530 5.27 -31.37 30.91
CA ARG A 530 5.91 -31.09 32.19
C ARG A 530 6.90 -32.22 32.50
N THR A 531 8.03 -32.22 31.78
CA THR A 531 9.06 -33.27 31.82
C THR A 531 9.75 -33.33 33.18
N GLY A 532 9.12 -34.04 34.12
CA GLY A 532 9.79 -34.54 35.30
C GLY A 532 10.88 -35.53 34.90
N TRP A 533 12.14 -35.10 34.96
CA TRP A 533 13.28 -35.93 34.61
C TRP A 533 13.40 -37.13 35.55
N ARG A 534 13.25 -38.34 35.01
CA ARG A 534 13.85 -39.57 35.56
C ARG A 534 14.45 -40.38 34.42
N GLN A 535 15.66 -40.89 34.64
CA GLN A 535 16.41 -41.67 33.66
C GLN A 535 15.79 -43.05 33.48
N ALA A 536 15.80 -43.58 32.24
CA ALA A 536 15.43 -44.95 31.97
C ALA A 536 16.66 -45.88 32.15
N GLY A 537 16.57 -46.82 33.09
CA GLY A 537 17.38 -48.03 33.09
C GLY A 537 16.61 -49.15 32.36
N ALA A 538 17.29 -49.96 31.56
CA ALA A 538 16.63 -50.93 30.67
C ALA A 538 16.49 -52.32 31.29
N ALA A 539 15.30 -52.94 31.19
CA ALA A 539 15.12 -54.39 31.31
C ALA A 539 13.82 -54.92 30.65
N HIS A 540 14.01 -55.76 29.65
CA HIS A 540 13.21 -56.90 29.16
C HIS A 540 11.85 -57.31 29.81
N ALA A 541 10.88 -57.59 28.92
CA ALA A 541 10.06 -58.81 28.84
C ALA A 541 8.73 -59.02 29.64
N ARG A 542 7.64 -59.09 28.83
CA ARG A 542 6.48 -60.04 28.86
C ARG A 542 5.32 -59.88 29.89
N THR A 543 4.16 -60.39 29.43
CA THR A 543 2.95 -60.90 30.15
C THR A 543 2.05 -59.99 31.00
N ALA A 544 0.86 -59.71 30.42
CA ALA A 544 -0.49 -59.97 30.95
C ALA A 544 -1.05 -59.22 32.22
N PRO A 545 -2.41 -59.17 32.41
CA PRO A 545 -3.10 -58.25 33.35
C PRO A 545 -3.97 -59.01 34.39
N PRO A 546 -5.04 -58.44 35.01
CA PRO A 546 -5.25 -57.14 35.69
C PRO A 546 -5.77 -57.28 37.15
N ALA A 547 -5.82 -56.20 37.96
CA ALA A 547 -6.76 -56.01 39.09
C ALA A 547 -6.64 -54.60 39.73
N GLY A 548 -7.59 -54.19 40.59
CA GLY A 548 -7.12 -53.66 41.90
C GLY A 548 -7.80 -52.53 42.67
N GLY A 549 -8.86 -51.85 42.21
CA GLY A 549 -9.73 -51.05 43.11
C GLY A 549 -9.17 -49.74 43.75
N PRO A 550 -9.91 -49.12 44.71
CA PRO A 550 -9.77 -47.68 45.04
C PRO A 550 -9.46 -47.33 46.52
N ARG A 551 -9.08 -46.06 46.80
CA ARG A 551 -9.61 -45.30 47.96
C ARG A 551 -9.21 -43.81 48.05
N ALA A 552 -10.20 -43.02 48.48
CA ALA A 552 -10.16 -41.86 49.40
C ALA A 552 -9.17 -40.69 49.21
N ALA A 553 -9.73 -39.48 49.09
CA ALA A 553 -9.16 -38.25 49.64
C ALA A 553 -9.56 -38.07 51.12
N PRO A 554 -8.91 -37.16 51.86
CA PRO A 554 -9.70 -36.22 52.65
C PRO A 554 -9.24 -34.75 52.61
N GLN A 555 -10.16 -33.90 53.08
CA GLN A 555 -10.17 -32.43 53.13
C GLN A 555 -9.11 -31.81 54.07
N ALA A 556 -8.80 -30.52 53.88
CA ALA A 556 -8.93 -29.49 54.96
C ALA A 556 -8.74 -28.02 54.47
N ARG A 557 -9.75 -27.17 54.78
CA ARG A 557 -9.73 -25.81 55.39
C ARG A 557 -8.58 -24.82 55.04
N LEU A 558 -8.78 -23.57 54.60
CA LEU A 558 -9.64 -22.40 54.99
C LEU A 558 -8.79 -21.25 55.60
N LEU A 559 -9.35 -20.03 55.65
CA LEU A 559 -8.76 -18.71 55.97
C LEU A 559 -8.06 -18.00 54.78
N GLY A 560 -8.15 -16.68 54.59
CA GLY A 560 -9.07 -15.70 55.23
C GLY A 560 -8.56 -14.24 55.27
N ALA A 561 -9.48 -13.30 55.03
CA ALA A 561 -9.41 -11.84 55.29
C ALA A 561 -8.59 -10.92 54.34
N ASP A 562 -9.17 -9.72 54.13
CA ASP A 562 -8.69 -8.58 53.34
C ASP A 562 -7.43 -7.87 53.89
N ARG A 563 -6.79 -7.03 53.04
CA ARG A 563 -6.81 -5.55 53.26
C ARG A 563 -6.27 -4.70 52.10
N ARG A 564 -6.78 -3.47 52.02
CA ARG A 564 -6.36 -2.40 51.09
C ARG A 564 -5.11 -1.65 51.61
N VAL A 565 -4.17 -1.33 50.73
CA VAL A 565 -3.12 -0.29 50.90
C VAL A 565 -2.93 0.37 49.52
N ALA A 566 -3.33 1.61 49.21
CA ALA A 566 -3.07 2.92 49.83
C ALA A 566 -1.67 3.49 49.50
N ALA A 567 -1.62 4.48 48.59
CA ALA A 567 -0.36 5.07 48.09
C ALA A 567 0.29 6.05 49.09
N ARG A 568 1.63 6.15 49.07
CA ARG A 568 2.41 7.22 49.71
C ARG A 568 3.72 7.49 48.97
N ALA A 569 4.10 8.77 48.89
CA ALA A 569 5.40 9.23 48.41
C ALA A 569 6.30 9.67 49.59
N PRO A 570 7.65 9.66 49.44
CA PRO A 570 8.57 10.28 50.39
C PRO A 570 8.99 11.71 49.96
N ARG A 571 9.30 12.57 50.94
CA ARG A 571 9.88 13.91 50.73
C ARG A 571 11.35 13.98 51.17
N ALA A 572 12.07 14.86 50.50
CA ALA A 572 13.47 15.30 50.66
C ALA A 572 14.11 15.33 52.07
N ALA A 573 15.45 15.21 52.08
CA ALA A 573 16.36 15.69 53.12
C ALA A 573 17.36 16.74 52.56
N ARG A 574 17.97 17.56 53.44
CA ARG A 574 18.94 18.65 53.14
C ARG A 574 20.36 18.21 53.58
N ALA A 575 21.51 18.88 53.39
CA ALA A 575 21.97 20.19 52.88
C ALA A 575 23.41 19.99 52.29
N ARG A 576 24.32 20.95 51.95
CA ARG A 576 24.54 22.42 52.13
C ARG A 576 25.23 22.92 50.83
N CYS A 577 24.80 23.98 50.14
CA CYS A 577 25.02 25.42 50.38
C CYS A 577 26.50 25.92 50.27
N ALA A 578 26.83 26.56 49.13
CA ALA A 578 27.93 27.52 48.96
C ALA A 578 27.54 28.62 47.94
N ARG A 579 28.12 29.82 48.02
CA ARG A 579 27.69 31.05 47.29
C ARG A 579 28.73 31.53 46.26
N ARG A 580 28.30 32.10 45.12
CA ARG A 580 28.56 33.54 44.74
C ARG A 580 27.91 34.04 43.43
N ARG A 581 26.94 34.94 43.61
CA ARG A 581 26.59 36.18 42.86
C ARG A 581 26.72 36.31 41.32
N ARG A 582 25.59 36.74 40.72
CA ARG A 582 25.40 37.45 39.44
C ARG A 582 26.45 38.55 39.13
N ARG A 583 26.62 38.84 37.83
CA ARG A 583 26.68 40.21 37.29
C ARG A 583 26.02 40.31 35.91
N GLU A 584 25.33 41.42 35.66
CA GLU A 584 24.71 41.79 34.38
C GLU A 584 25.43 43.01 33.77
N ARG A 585 25.48 43.10 32.42
CA ARG A 585 25.53 44.31 31.57
C ARG A 585 25.52 43.83 30.10
N ARG A 586 24.56 44.24 29.27
CA ARG A 586 24.35 45.55 28.57
C ARG A 586 25.27 45.75 27.35
N ILE A 587 24.63 46.23 26.28
CA ILE A 587 25.08 46.35 24.88
C ILE A 587 25.90 47.64 24.67
N PRO A 588 26.80 47.69 23.67
CA PRO A 588 26.64 48.70 22.62
C PRO A 588 26.84 48.17 21.17
N PRO A 589 26.37 48.86 20.11
CA PRO A 589 26.32 48.35 18.74
C PRO A 589 27.24 49.08 17.72
N ARG A 590 27.14 48.67 16.44
CA ARG A 590 27.70 49.25 15.19
C ARG A 590 29.16 48.87 14.86
N GLY A 591 29.42 48.68 13.57
CA GLY A 591 30.75 48.43 13.01
C GLY A 591 30.73 47.79 11.62
N ALA A 592 30.50 48.58 10.57
CA ALA A 592 30.79 48.17 9.19
C ALA A 592 32.12 48.80 8.74
N PRO A 593 32.89 48.09 7.92
CA PRO A 593 33.54 48.78 6.81
C PRO A 593 33.46 48.00 5.49
N ALA A 594 33.36 48.74 4.38
CA ALA A 594 33.76 48.25 3.07
C ALA A 594 35.09 48.91 2.69
N LEU A 595 35.99 48.17 2.03
CA LEU A 595 36.83 48.70 0.93
C LEU A 595 37.63 47.58 0.24
N ALA A 596 38.08 47.87 -0.98
CA ALA A 596 38.53 46.88 -1.96
C ALA A 596 40.05 46.90 -2.22
N ARG A 597 40.48 46.05 -3.18
CA ARG A 597 41.79 46.02 -3.88
C ARG A 597 42.95 45.29 -3.18
N ARG A 598 43.16 44.03 -3.55
CA ARG A 598 44.25 43.53 -4.44
C ARG A 598 44.06 42.01 -4.63
N ALA A 599 44.25 41.30 -5.75
CA ALA A 599 44.74 41.51 -7.12
C ALA A 599 45.89 40.54 -7.46
N ARG A 600 45.61 39.61 -8.39
CA ARG A 600 46.55 38.91 -9.30
C ARG A 600 47.56 37.89 -8.72
N SER A 601 47.15 36.62 -8.67
CA SER A 601 47.84 35.46 -9.27
C SER A 601 46.88 34.24 -9.22
N THR A 602 46.93 33.21 -10.06
CA THR A 602 47.64 32.94 -11.34
C THR A 602 46.63 32.55 -12.43
N ALA A 603 46.93 32.77 -13.72
CA ALA A 603 46.08 32.32 -14.82
C ALA A 603 46.86 32.07 -16.14
N ARG A 604 47.31 30.83 -16.33
CA ARG A 604 47.69 30.16 -17.59
C ARG A 604 47.35 28.66 -17.41
N SER A 605 46.95 27.88 -18.39
CA SER A 605 47.00 28.03 -19.86
C SER A 605 45.74 27.47 -20.55
N LEU A 606 45.77 27.33 -21.89
CA LEU A 606 44.72 26.78 -22.78
C LEU A 606 43.45 27.65 -22.96
N GLY A 607 42.89 27.81 -24.16
CA GLY A 607 43.37 27.39 -25.48
C GLY A 607 42.44 27.82 -26.64
N SER A 608 42.96 27.76 -27.87
CA SER A 608 42.28 28.02 -29.17
C SER A 608 41.88 29.48 -29.50
N THR A 609 41.81 29.78 -30.80
CA THR A 609 41.73 31.15 -31.35
C THR A 609 40.34 31.53 -31.88
N VAL A 610 39.45 30.55 -32.09
CA VAL A 610 38.15 30.70 -32.77
C VAL A 610 37.21 31.70 -32.05
N GLY A 611 37.22 31.71 -30.72
CA GLY A 611 36.28 32.53 -29.91
C GLY A 611 36.44 34.05 -30.03
N ARG A 612 37.53 34.57 -30.61
CA ARG A 612 37.78 36.02 -30.70
C ARG A 612 37.27 36.68 -31.99
N ALA A 613 36.91 35.92 -33.01
CA ALA A 613 36.28 36.46 -34.22
C ALA A 613 34.79 36.79 -33.97
N VAL A 614 34.03 35.81 -33.45
CA VAL A 614 32.57 35.92 -33.22
C VAL A 614 32.23 37.09 -32.29
N LEU A 615 33.01 37.29 -31.23
CA LEU A 615 32.74 38.32 -30.22
C LEU A 615 32.90 39.77 -30.75
N ARG A 616 33.62 39.98 -31.86
CA ARG A 616 33.75 41.31 -32.49
C ARG A 616 32.59 41.65 -33.42
N ALA A 617 31.84 40.66 -33.92
CA ALA A 617 30.68 40.90 -34.79
C ALA A 617 29.43 41.40 -34.02
N MET A 618 29.27 41.00 -32.76
CA MET A 618 28.01 41.21 -32.01
C MET A 618 27.88 42.56 -31.29
N VAL A 619 28.92 43.40 -31.27
CA VAL A 619 28.92 44.69 -30.53
C VAL A 619 28.49 45.88 -31.43
N ALA A 620 28.45 45.69 -32.76
CA ALA A 620 28.32 46.78 -33.72
C ALA A 620 26.94 46.87 -34.42
N ARG A 621 25.84 46.97 -33.65
CA ARG A 621 24.57 47.64 -34.06
C ARG A 621 23.49 47.61 -32.95
N HIS A 622 23.50 48.62 -32.08
CA HIS A 622 22.30 49.08 -31.38
C HIS A 622 22.33 50.61 -31.23
N ARG A 623 21.43 51.30 -31.93
CA ARG A 623 20.89 52.60 -31.52
C ARG A 623 19.38 52.42 -31.34
N LEU A 624 18.83 53.02 -30.29
CA LEU A 624 17.43 52.87 -29.90
C LEU A 624 16.58 53.98 -30.53
N GLY A 625 15.34 53.63 -30.92
CA GLY A 625 14.24 54.59 -31.10
C GLY A 625 13.32 54.57 -29.88
N PRO A 626 12.67 55.68 -29.51
CA PRO A 626 11.96 55.81 -28.23
C PRO A 626 10.56 55.18 -28.20
N SER A 627 10.01 55.14 -27.00
CA SER A 627 8.78 54.49 -26.56
C SER A 627 7.47 54.99 -27.20
N ARG A 628 6.44 54.15 -27.07
CA ARG A 628 5.06 54.60 -26.80
C ARG A 628 4.56 53.95 -25.50
N SER A 629 3.80 54.71 -24.72
CA SER A 629 3.26 54.33 -23.41
C SER A 629 1.85 53.73 -23.52
N PRO A 630 1.36 53.00 -22.49
CA PRO A 630 0.09 52.28 -22.56
C PRO A 630 -1.13 53.19 -22.36
N GLY A 631 -2.16 52.99 -23.18
CA GLY A 631 -3.49 53.58 -22.98
C GLY A 631 -4.28 52.85 -21.89
N ARG A 632 -5.10 53.59 -21.11
CA ARG A 632 -6.00 53.02 -20.10
C ARG A 632 -7.36 52.66 -20.73
N GLY A 633 -7.88 51.48 -20.42
CA GLY A 633 -9.24 51.03 -20.76
C GLY A 633 -9.89 50.29 -19.58
N ARG A 634 -11.20 50.45 -19.40
CA ARG A 634 -11.97 49.93 -18.25
C ARG A 634 -12.20 48.39 -18.32
N PRO A 635 -12.52 47.73 -17.20
CA PRO A 635 -12.83 46.30 -17.17
C PRO A 635 -14.23 46.00 -17.73
N ALA A 636 -14.41 44.77 -18.20
CA ALA A 636 -15.71 44.20 -18.54
C ALA A 636 -15.91 42.89 -17.76
N ALA A 637 -17.11 42.71 -17.20
CA ALA A 637 -17.57 41.44 -16.65
C ALA A 637 -18.63 40.84 -17.60
N GLY A 638 -18.90 39.53 -17.47
CA GLY A 638 -19.91 38.83 -18.26
C GLY A 638 -19.34 37.82 -19.24
N ALA A 639 -18.96 36.64 -18.74
CA ALA A 639 -18.77 35.46 -19.57
C ALA A 639 -20.16 34.84 -19.86
N GLY A 640 -20.86 35.37 -20.86
CA GLY A 640 -22.20 34.92 -21.25
C GLY A 640 -22.34 34.82 -22.77
N ALA A 641 -22.66 33.61 -23.25
CA ALA A 641 -23.15 33.27 -24.59
C ALA A 641 -22.72 34.20 -25.75
N MET A 642 -21.53 33.99 -26.31
CA MET A 642 -21.26 34.48 -27.67
C MET A 642 -22.07 33.66 -28.68
N SER A 643 -22.86 34.36 -29.49
CA SER A 643 -23.81 33.77 -30.45
C SER A 643 -23.19 32.75 -31.41
N ALA A 644 -23.80 31.56 -31.48
CA ALA A 644 -23.44 30.51 -32.44
C ALA A 644 -23.68 30.91 -33.91
N ALA A 645 -24.46 31.97 -34.19
CA ALA A 645 -24.78 32.41 -35.55
C ALA A 645 -23.60 33.07 -36.30
N ALA A 646 -22.42 33.23 -35.67
CA ALA A 646 -21.27 33.95 -36.23
C ALA A 646 -20.14 33.05 -36.77
N GLN A 647 -20.21 31.73 -36.63
CA GLN A 647 -19.10 30.81 -36.96
C GLN A 647 -19.23 30.05 -38.29
N ALA A 648 -20.34 30.22 -39.01
CA ALA A 648 -20.59 29.58 -40.32
C ALA A 648 -19.67 30.14 -41.43
N GLY A 649 -18.40 29.72 -41.43
CA GLY A 649 -17.37 30.13 -42.40
C GLY A 649 -15.95 30.27 -41.84
N ALA A 650 -15.74 30.12 -40.52
CA ALA A 650 -14.41 30.09 -39.95
C ALA A 650 -13.72 28.74 -40.22
N ARG A 651 -12.45 28.75 -40.67
CA ARG A 651 -11.64 27.52 -40.69
C ARG A 651 -11.31 27.08 -39.25
N PRO A 652 -11.25 25.77 -38.95
CA PRO A 652 -10.78 25.29 -37.65
C PRO A 652 -9.39 25.83 -37.30
N ILE A 653 -9.17 26.09 -36.01
CA ILE A 653 -7.90 26.60 -35.48
C ILE A 653 -6.87 25.48 -35.48
N ARG A 654 -5.71 25.68 -36.12
CA ARG A 654 -4.67 24.66 -36.22
C ARG A 654 -3.75 24.66 -35.00
N VAL A 655 -3.82 23.59 -34.21
CA VAL A 655 -2.99 23.36 -33.02
C VAL A 655 -1.92 22.32 -33.34
N LEU A 656 -0.65 22.68 -33.17
CA LEU A 656 0.47 21.76 -33.34
C LEU A 656 1.12 21.49 -31.98
N HIS A 657 0.90 20.30 -31.45
CA HIS A 657 1.52 19.81 -30.23
C HIS A 657 2.97 19.39 -30.50
N VAL A 658 3.90 19.74 -29.60
CA VAL A 658 5.34 19.48 -29.79
C VAL A 658 5.95 18.91 -28.51
N ILE A 659 6.45 17.68 -28.58
CA ILE A 659 6.96 16.91 -27.42
C ILE A 659 8.27 16.17 -27.76
N THR A 660 9.10 15.89 -26.74
CA THR A 660 10.44 15.33 -26.98
C THR A 660 10.42 13.86 -27.44
N ARG A 661 9.47 13.04 -26.96
CA ARG A 661 9.26 11.64 -27.38
C ARG A 661 7.86 11.17 -26.94
N MET A 662 7.21 10.31 -27.72
CA MET A 662 5.96 9.62 -27.36
C MET A 662 6.21 8.17 -26.94
N ILE A 663 6.78 8.01 -25.75
CA ILE A 663 6.75 6.73 -25.03
C ILE A 663 5.48 6.63 -24.16
N VAL A 664 5.17 5.46 -23.61
CA VAL A 664 4.14 5.34 -22.55
C VAL A 664 4.53 6.15 -21.31
N GLY A 665 3.57 6.82 -20.67
CA GLY A 665 3.78 7.66 -19.49
C GLY A 665 2.89 8.92 -19.48
N GLY A 666 2.40 9.29 -18.30
CA GLY A 666 1.34 10.31 -18.11
C GLY A 666 1.54 11.67 -18.78
N ALA A 667 2.77 12.15 -18.99
CA ALA A 667 3.02 13.40 -19.72
C ALA A 667 2.73 13.25 -21.23
N GLN A 668 3.05 12.09 -21.80
CA GLN A 668 2.74 11.72 -23.18
C GLN A 668 1.27 11.35 -23.33
N GLU A 669 0.68 10.59 -22.41
CA GLU A 669 -0.76 10.29 -22.39
C GLU A 669 -1.60 11.56 -22.35
N ASN A 670 -1.29 12.51 -21.44
CA ASN A 670 -1.98 13.80 -21.38
C ASN A 670 -1.82 14.60 -22.70
N THR A 671 -0.67 14.51 -23.36
CA THR A 671 -0.45 15.14 -24.68
C THR A 671 -1.27 14.47 -25.77
N MET A 672 -1.31 13.15 -25.82
CA MET A 672 -2.14 12.36 -26.76
C MET A 672 -3.63 12.63 -26.56
N LEU A 673 -4.11 12.62 -25.33
CA LEU A 673 -5.51 12.90 -25.01
C LEU A 673 -5.88 14.36 -25.34
N SER A 674 -4.98 15.32 -25.09
CA SER A 674 -5.16 16.72 -25.52
C SER A 674 -5.29 16.84 -27.04
N CYS A 675 -4.56 16.01 -27.81
CA CYS A 675 -4.68 15.98 -29.27
C CYS A 675 -5.96 15.28 -29.75
N ALA A 676 -6.32 14.16 -29.12
CA ALA A 676 -7.37 13.25 -29.59
C ALA A 676 -8.78 13.71 -29.20
N LEU A 677 -8.92 14.33 -28.02
CA LEU A 677 -10.20 14.75 -27.43
C LEU A 677 -10.46 16.26 -27.57
N ILE A 678 -9.66 16.98 -28.35
CA ILE A 678 -9.96 18.36 -28.71
C ILE A 678 -11.27 18.42 -29.51
N ASP A 679 -12.04 19.50 -29.32
CA ASP A 679 -13.20 19.79 -30.16
C ASP A 679 -12.78 19.89 -31.64
N ARG A 680 -13.29 18.96 -32.45
CA ARG A 680 -12.94 18.83 -33.87
C ARG A 680 -13.76 19.73 -34.79
N GLU A 681 -14.80 20.39 -34.28
CA GLU A 681 -15.54 21.42 -35.03
C GLU A 681 -14.79 22.76 -34.95
N GLY A 682 -14.31 23.14 -33.76
CA GLY A 682 -13.50 24.35 -33.56
C GLY A 682 -12.02 24.23 -33.94
N PHE A 683 -11.41 23.05 -33.81
CA PHE A 683 -9.95 22.87 -33.88
C PHE A 683 -9.49 21.65 -34.70
N THR A 684 -8.29 21.72 -35.25
CA THR A 684 -7.57 20.54 -35.76
C THR A 684 -6.23 20.40 -35.03
N SER A 685 -5.97 19.21 -34.48
CA SER A 685 -4.73 18.92 -33.75
C SER A 685 -3.78 18.00 -34.53
N GLU A 686 -2.51 18.38 -34.56
CA GLU A 686 -1.40 17.58 -35.07
C GLU A 686 -0.30 17.45 -34.00
N LEU A 687 0.48 16.37 -34.04
CA LEU A 687 1.52 16.07 -33.06
C LEU A 687 2.89 15.95 -33.74
N LEU A 688 3.89 16.64 -33.21
CA LEU A 688 5.30 16.53 -33.60
C LEU A 688 6.12 15.98 -32.42
N SER A 689 6.70 14.80 -32.63
CA SER A 689 7.47 14.04 -31.64
C SER A 689 8.92 13.82 -32.10
N GLY A 690 9.83 13.58 -31.15
CA GLY A 690 11.13 12.99 -31.46
C GLY A 690 11.03 11.48 -31.73
N LEU A 691 12.15 10.83 -32.02
CA LEU A 691 12.21 9.37 -32.14
C LEU A 691 11.83 8.68 -30.83
N GLU A 692 11.10 7.58 -30.94
CA GLU A 692 10.88 6.65 -29.84
C GLU A 692 12.24 6.13 -29.33
N THR A 693 12.43 6.27 -28.02
CA THR A 693 13.69 5.95 -27.34
C THR A 693 13.36 5.57 -25.90
N GLY A 694 13.00 4.30 -25.68
CA GLY A 694 12.57 3.79 -24.37
C GLY A 694 12.48 2.27 -24.33
N SER A 695 12.36 1.71 -23.12
CA SER A 695 11.86 0.35 -22.87
C SER A 695 10.37 0.36 -22.47
N GLU A 696 9.77 1.55 -22.40
CA GLU A 696 8.40 1.80 -21.95
C GLU A 696 7.33 1.57 -23.03
N GLY A 697 7.72 1.39 -24.31
CA GLY A 697 6.81 1.23 -25.45
C GLY A 697 6.38 2.56 -26.10
N SER A 698 5.61 2.49 -27.20
CA SER A 698 5.25 3.62 -28.07
C SER A 698 3.81 4.06 -27.91
N LEU A 699 3.57 5.38 -27.91
CA LEU A 699 2.22 5.95 -28.10
C LEU A 699 2.00 6.52 -29.51
N HIS A 700 2.97 6.40 -30.42
CA HIS A 700 2.84 6.92 -31.79
C HIS A 700 1.75 6.20 -32.61
N GLU A 701 1.53 4.90 -32.39
CA GLU A 701 0.51 4.13 -33.11
C GLU A 701 -0.88 4.40 -32.53
N GLU A 702 -1.01 4.46 -31.21
CA GLU A 702 -2.26 4.82 -30.54
C GLU A 702 -2.72 6.25 -30.91
N CYS A 703 -1.79 7.21 -31.02
CA CYS A 703 -2.09 8.54 -31.55
C CYS A 703 -2.75 8.47 -32.94
N ARG A 704 -2.20 7.66 -33.85
CA ARG A 704 -2.77 7.48 -35.21
C ARG A 704 -4.12 6.78 -35.18
N ALA A 705 -4.29 5.74 -34.34
CA ALA A 705 -5.56 5.04 -34.15
C ALA A 705 -6.66 5.98 -33.62
N ARG A 706 -6.31 6.93 -32.73
CA ARG A 706 -7.20 8.00 -32.25
C ARG A 706 -7.42 9.14 -33.26
N GLY A 707 -6.82 9.06 -34.45
CA GLY A 707 -6.97 10.01 -35.55
C GLY A 707 -6.05 11.24 -35.50
N VAL A 708 -5.01 11.23 -34.65
CA VAL A 708 -4.03 12.32 -34.55
C VAL A 708 -2.95 12.14 -35.62
N ALA A 709 -2.68 13.18 -36.41
CA ALA A 709 -1.57 13.18 -37.36
C ALA A 709 -0.22 13.29 -36.63
N VAL A 710 0.70 12.36 -36.88
CA VAL A 710 1.99 12.25 -36.16
C VAL A 710 3.18 12.49 -37.07
N HIS A 711 3.90 13.59 -36.82
CA HIS A 711 5.16 13.96 -37.46
C HIS A 711 6.34 13.58 -36.56
N ILE A 712 7.43 13.06 -37.14
CA ILE A 712 8.65 12.67 -36.39
C ILE A 712 9.83 13.56 -36.78
N GLU A 713 10.53 14.12 -35.79
CA GLU A 713 11.78 14.86 -35.96
C GLU A 713 12.97 14.09 -35.33
N PRO A 714 13.78 13.37 -36.12
CA PRO A 714 14.89 12.56 -35.61
C PRO A 714 15.97 13.32 -34.82
N ALA A 715 16.11 14.64 -34.99
CA ALA A 715 17.05 15.44 -34.21
C ALA A 715 16.55 15.75 -32.78
N LEU A 716 15.25 15.59 -32.49
CA LEU A 716 14.64 15.93 -31.20
C LEU A 716 14.82 14.80 -30.17
N VAL A 717 16.06 14.38 -29.92
CA VAL A 717 16.41 13.31 -28.94
C VAL A 717 16.30 13.77 -27.48
N ARG A 718 16.25 12.85 -26.51
CA ARG A 718 16.17 13.19 -25.06
C ARG A 718 17.41 13.90 -24.53
N GLU A 719 18.62 13.44 -24.85
CA GLU A 719 19.84 14.05 -24.29
C GLU A 719 20.10 15.46 -24.83
N VAL A 720 20.74 16.31 -24.02
CA VAL A 720 21.29 17.59 -24.51
C VAL A 720 22.50 17.30 -25.39
N ARG A 721 22.38 17.57 -26.68
CA ARG A 721 23.42 17.32 -27.70
C ARG A 721 23.47 18.54 -28.61
N PRO A 722 24.28 19.58 -28.30
CA PRO A 722 24.15 20.90 -28.91
C PRO A 722 24.11 20.96 -30.45
N HIS A 723 24.76 20.01 -31.12
CA HIS A 723 24.68 19.87 -32.59
C HIS A 723 23.29 19.40 -33.07
N LEU A 724 22.70 18.38 -32.45
CA LEU A 724 21.33 17.95 -32.76
C LEU A 724 20.31 18.97 -32.28
N ASP A 725 20.55 19.62 -31.13
CA ASP A 725 19.63 20.61 -30.57
C ASP A 725 19.45 21.82 -31.51
N LEU A 726 20.55 22.28 -32.14
CA LEU A 726 20.52 23.31 -33.18
C LEU A 726 19.85 22.84 -34.48
N VAL A 727 20.06 21.58 -34.89
CA VAL A 727 19.39 20.99 -36.06
C VAL A 727 17.88 20.87 -35.83
N ALA A 728 17.46 20.37 -34.67
CA ALA A 728 16.06 20.28 -34.26
C ALA A 728 15.41 21.66 -34.22
N LEU A 729 16.06 22.66 -33.61
CA LEU A 729 15.58 24.04 -33.56
C LEU A 729 15.36 24.63 -34.96
N TRP A 730 16.32 24.43 -35.88
CA TRP A 730 16.21 24.90 -37.26
C TRP A 730 15.12 24.16 -38.06
N ARG A 731 14.98 22.84 -37.88
CA ARG A 731 13.96 22.03 -38.54
C ARG A 731 12.55 22.35 -38.03
N LEU A 732 12.36 22.50 -36.72
CA LEU A 732 11.11 22.99 -36.10
C LEU A 732 10.73 24.36 -36.67
N TRP A 733 11.66 25.31 -36.71
CA TRP A 733 11.43 26.64 -37.31
C TRP A 733 11.01 26.56 -38.78
N ARG A 734 11.71 25.75 -39.58
CA ARG A 734 11.37 25.49 -40.99
C ARG A 734 10.00 24.82 -41.13
N PHE A 735 9.64 23.89 -40.25
CA PHE A 735 8.33 23.25 -40.21
C PHE A 735 7.24 24.30 -39.95
N PHE A 736 7.34 25.05 -38.85
CA PHE A 736 6.33 26.04 -38.47
C PHE A 736 6.18 27.16 -39.53
N ARG A 737 7.27 27.57 -40.21
CA ARG A 737 7.19 28.56 -41.31
C ARG A 737 6.53 28.02 -42.58
N ARG A 738 6.67 26.72 -42.87
CA ARG A 738 5.99 26.03 -43.99
C ARG A 738 4.51 25.84 -43.66
N ASP A 739 4.26 25.29 -42.48
CA ASP A 739 2.97 24.75 -42.07
C ASP A 739 2.00 25.84 -41.58
N ARG A 740 2.51 26.85 -40.87
CA ARG A 740 1.73 27.94 -40.26
C ARG A 740 0.58 27.44 -39.35
N PRO A 741 0.89 26.72 -38.26
CA PRO A 741 -0.08 26.49 -37.20
C PRO A 741 -0.49 27.82 -36.56
N ASP A 742 -1.74 27.90 -36.10
CA ASP A 742 -2.28 29.07 -35.40
C ASP A 742 -1.86 29.06 -33.92
N ILE A 743 -1.74 27.87 -33.33
CA ILE A 743 -1.21 27.63 -31.99
C ILE A 743 -0.09 26.58 -32.05
N VAL A 744 1.06 26.84 -31.43
CA VAL A 744 2.03 25.81 -31.09
C VAL A 744 1.96 25.51 -29.60
N HIS A 745 1.59 24.28 -29.25
CA HIS A 745 1.46 23.81 -27.88
C HIS A 745 2.64 22.91 -27.53
N THR A 746 3.56 23.41 -26.71
CA THR A 746 4.80 22.68 -26.38
C THR A 746 4.68 21.90 -25.06
N HIS A 747 5.26 20.72 -25.00
CA HIS A 747 5.25 19.82 -23.84
C HIS A 747 6.66 19.33 -23.52
N SER A 748 6.94 18.98 -22.27
CA SER A 748 8.25 18.54 -21.75
C SER A 748 9.37 19.59 -21.84
N SER A 749 10.41 19.50 -21.00
CA SER A 749 11.47 20.52 -20.89
C SER A 749 12.16 20.86 -22.23
N LYS A 750 12.70 19.87 -22.95
CA LYS A 750 13.54 20.11 -24.13
C LYS A 750 12.73 20.61 -25.34
N ALA A 751 11.67 19.91 -25.72
CA ALA A 751 10.74 20.35 -26.75
C ALA A 751 9.99 21.64 -26.36
N GLY A 752 9.73 21.86 -25.06
CA GLY A 752 9.28 23.12 -24.48
C GLY A 752 10.19 24.29 -24.87
N ILE A 753 11.48 24.23 -24.56
CA ILE A 753 12.43 25.30 -24.85
C ILE A 753 12.64 25.46 -26.37
N LEU A 754 12.96 24.38 -27.09
CA LEU A 754 13.26 24.47 -28.54
C LEU A 754 12.03 24.86 -29.37
N GLY A 755 10.87 24.28 -29.06
CA GLY A 755 9.60 24.55 -29.74
C GLY A 755 9.14 26.00 -29.56
N ARG A 756 9.18 26.54 -28.34
CA ARG A 756 8.82 27.95 -28.08
C ARG A 756 9.74 28.92 -28.84
N ILE A 757 11.05 28.68 -28.83
CA ILE A 757 12.01 29.52 -29.58
C ILE A 757 11.72 29.46 -31.09
N ALA A 758 11.56 28.25 -31.65
CA ALA A 758 11.26 28.06 -33.07
C ALA A 758 9.92 28.69 -33.48
N ALA A 759 8.87 28.54 -32.67
CA ALA A 759 7.56 29.15 -32.92
C ALA A 759 7.64 30.68 -32.93
N ARG A 760 8.37 31.25 -31.96
CA ARG A 760 8.58 32.70 -31.88
C ARG A 760 9.43 33.26 -33.03
N TRP A 761 10.35 32.47 -33.58
CA TRP A 761 11.14 32.81 -34.78
C TRP A 761 10.38 32.57 -36.09
N ALA A 762 9.37 31.70 -36.09
CA ALA A 762 8.52 31.44 -37.26
C ALA A 762 7.39 32.47 -37.39
N GLY A 763 7.00 33.11 -36.29
CA GLY A 763 5.88 34.07 -36.24
C GLY A 763 4.53 33.41 -36.01
N VAL A 764 4.50 32.29 -35.27
CA VAL A 764 3.26 31.62 -34.83
C VAL A 764 2.42 32.61 -33.99
N PRO A 765 1.10 32.73 -34.23
CA PRO A 765 0.24 33.67 -33.50
C PRO A 765 0.20 33.45 -31.99
N HIS A 766 0.03 32.19 -31.56
CA HIS A 766 -0.08 31.82 -30.14
C HIS A 766 0.85 30.68 -29.75
N ILE A 767 1.44 30.80 -28.55
CA ILE A 767 2.43 29.87 -28.03
C ILE A 767 1.98 29.44 -26.62
N VAL A 768 1.65 28.15 -26.49
CA VAL A 768 1.21 27.51 -25.24
C VAL A 768 2.29 26.55 -24.75
N HIS A 769 2.42 26.37 -23.44
CA HIS A 769 3.29 25.34 -22.87
C HIS A 769 2.62 24.61 -21.71
N THR A 770 2.57 23.28 -21.74
CA THR A 770 2.23 22.46 -20.58
C THR A 770 3.49 22.02 -19.83
N VAL A 771 3.58 22.44 -18.57
CA VAL A 771 4.57 22.01 -17.59
C VAL A 771 4.02 20.77 -16.88
N HIS A 772 4.55 19.59 -17.23
CA HIS A 772 4.30 18.31 -16.57
C HIS A 772 5.30 18.05 -15.41
N GLY A 773 5.70 19.11 -14.70
CA GLY A 773 6.91 19.15 -13.89
C GLY A 773 8.07 19.88 -14.58
N TRP A 774 8.83 20.67 -13.83
CA TRP A 774 9.95 21.46 -14.34
C TRP A 774 11.20 20.66 -14.72
N GLY A 775 11.94 21.14 -15.73
CA GLY A 775 13.21 20.54 -16.17
C GLY A 775 14.41 20.76 -15.26
N PHE A 776 14.27 21.58 -14.22
CA PHE A 776 15.26 21.85 -13.19
C PHE A 776 14.85 21.18 -11.88
N THR A 777 15.82 20.64 -11.13
CA THR A 777 15.57 20.07 -9.78
C THR A 777 16.65 20.54 -8.80
N PRO A 778 16.41 20.49 -7.47
CA PRO A 778 17.38 20.95 -6.47
C PRO A 778 18.71 20.18 -6.45
N GLY A 779 18.72 18.93 -6.90
CA GLY A 779 19.92 18.08 -6.98
C GLY A 779 20.80 18.32 -8.21
N GLN A 780 20.41 19.18 -9.16
CA GLN A 780 21.22 19.49 -10.33
C GLN A 780 22.44 20.37 -9.97
N PRO A 781 23.57 20.25 -10.69
CA PRO A 781 24.70 21.16 -10.52
C PRO A 781 24.24 22.63 -10.67
N PRO A 782 24.64 23.57 -9.78
CA PRO A 782 24.03 24.91 -9.72
C PRO A 782 24.10 25.73 -11.01
N TYR A 783 25.05 25.44 -11.92
CA TYR A 783 25.12 26.08 -13.24
C TYR A 783 24.10 25.52 -14.23
N VAL A 784 23.75 24.23 -14.15
CA VAL A 784 22.72 23.57 -14.97
C VAL A 784 21.34 24.10 -14.57
N HIS A 785 21.05 24.11 -13.26
CA HIS A 785 19.81 24.63 -12.71
C HIS A 785 19.59 26.10 -13.12
N ARG A 786 20.61 26.96 -12.96
CA ARG A 786 20.56 28.37 -13.40
C ARG A 786 20.35 28.52 -14.90
N LEU A 787 20.94 27.66 -15.73
CA LEU A 787 20.76 27.68 -17.18
C LEU A 787 19.32 27.35 -17.58
N TYR A 788 18.73 26.28 -17.03
CA TYR A 788 17.33 25.92 -17.30
C TYR A 788 16.35 27.00 -16.84
N VAL A 789 16.51 27.53 -15.62
CA VAL A 789 15.65 28.61 -15.10
C VAL A 789 15.76 29.87 -15.98
N GLU A 790 16.95 30.25 -16.44
CA GLU A 790 17.12 31.40 -17.34
C GLU A 790 16.57 31.17 -18.76
N LEU A 791 16.60 29.93 -19.27
CA LEU A 791 15.94 29.56 -20.52
C LEU A 791 14.41 29.63 -20.39
N GLU A 792 13.84 29.07 -19.32
CA GLU A 792 12.40 29.15 -19.04
C GLU A 792 11.92 30.60 -18.86
N ARG A 793 12.63 31.40 -18.06
CA ARG A 793 12.37 32.85 -17.91
C ARG A 793 12.35 33.61 -19.23
N ARG A 794 13.16 33.19 -20.22
CA ARG A 794 13.17 33.79 -21.55
C ARG A 794 12.01 33.32 -22.39
N CYS A 795 11.71 32.01 -22.38
CA CYS A 795 10.61 31.43 -23.15
C CYS A 795 9.24 31.95 -22.67
N ALA A 796 9.05 32.09 -21.36
CA ALA A 796 7.81 32.60 -20.78
C ALA A 796 7.48 34.06 -21.10
N ARG A 797 8.43 34.86 -21.65
CA ARG A 797 8.17 36.24 -22.10
C ARG A 797 7.41 36.34 -23.42
N TYR A 798 7.27 35.23 -24.13
CA TYR A 798 6.57 35.14 -25.41
C TYR A 798 5.72 33.86 -25.51
N CYS A 799 5.29 33.35 -24.35
CA CYS A 799 4.32 32.28 -24.22
C CYS A 799 3.02 32.92 -23.72
N ASP A 800 1.92 32.82 -24.45
CA ASP A 800 0.64 33.43 -24.08
C ASP A 800 0.05 32.74 -22.83
N LEU A 801 0.21 31.41 -22.75
CA LEU A 801 -0.34 30.58 -21.68
C LEU A 801 0.68 29.55 -21.18
N LEU A 802 0.78 29.42 -19.86
CA LEU A 802 1.51 28.37 -19.16
C LEU A 802 0.48 27.48 -18.45
N VAL A 803 0.26 26.27 -18.97
CA VAL A 803 -0.56 25.25 -18.31
C VAL A 803 0.34 24.47 -17.35
N VAL A 804 -0.13 24.24 -16.12
CA VAL A 804 0.55 23.39 -15.13
C VAL A 804 -0.36 22.25 -14.69
N VAL A 805 0.23 21.09 -14.40
CA VAL A 805 -0.51 19.91 -13.91
C VAL A 805 -0.79 19.94 -12.40
N ALA A 806 -0.09 20.80 -11.65
CA ALA A 806 -0.30 21.03 -10.22
C ALA A 806 -0.05 22.51 -9.86
N ASP A 807 -0.69 22.99 -8.79
CA ASP A 807 -0.50 24.38 -8.33
C ASP A 807 0.93 24.63 -7.81
N VAL A 808 1.61 23.59 -7.30
CA VAL A 808 3.03 23.63 -6.88
C VAL A 808 3.95 24.03 -8.05
N ASP A 809 3.74 23.50 -9.26
CA ASP A 809 4.53 23.89 -10.44
C ASP A 809 4.35 25.38 -10.79
N ARG A 810 3.15 25.94 -10.57
CA ARG A 810 2.87 27.37 -10.74
C ARG A 810 3.57 28.19 -9.66
N GLU A 811 3.55 27.75 -8.41
CA GLU A 811 4.24 28.44 -7.31
C GLU A 811 5.75 28.43 -7.51
N ASP A 812 6.36 27.30 -7.84
CA ASP A 812 7.78 27.19 -8.15
C ASP A 812 8.17 28.07 -9.35
N GLY A 813 7.37 28.05 -10.41
CA GLY A 813 7.56 28.91 -11.59
C GLY A 813 7.57 30.39 -11.22
N LEU A 814 6.55 30.85 -10.47
CA LEU A 814 6.44 32.24 -10.03
C LEU A 814 7.53 32.63 -9.02
N ARG A 815 7.89 31.75 -8.08
CA ARG A 815 8.99 31.92 -7.11
C ARG A 815 10.33 32.07 -7.81
N LEU A 816 10.51 31.38 -8.94
CA LEU A 816 11.66 31.49 -9.82
C LEU A 816 11.53 32.60 -10.89
N GLY A 817 10.43 33.36 -10.93
CA GLY A 817 10.21 34.47 -11.86
C GLY A 817 10.02 34.05 -13.32
N ILE A 818 9.54 32.83 -13.55
CA ILE A 818 9.13 32.31 -14.86
C ILE A 818 7.68 32.76 -15.09
N GLY A 819 7.45 33.52 -16.17
CA GLY A 819 6.13 34.05 -16.50
C GLY A 819 5.56 35.03 -15.48
N THR A 820 4.24 35.16 -15.46
CA THR A 820 3.48 36.05 -14.58
C THR A 820 2.18 35.36 -14.11
N PRO A 821 1.58 35.75 -12.97
CA PRO A 821 0.42 35.04 -12.42
C PRO A 821 -0.80 34.93 -13.35
N ALA A 822 -0.92 35.84 -14.32
CA ALA A 822 -1.99 35.89 -15.31
C ALA A 822 -1.81 34.88 -16.46
N GLN A 823 -0.57 34.49 -16.78
CA GLN A 823 -0.26 33.49 -17.83
C GLN A 823 -0.52 32.06 -17.36
N TYR A 824 -0.52 31.80 -16.04
CA TYR A 824 -0.69 30.45 -15.49
C TYR A 824 -2.16 29.98 -15.47
N ARG A 825 -2.39 28.72 -15.85
CA ARG A 825 -3.63 27.97 -15.59
C ARG A 825 -3.28 26.59 -15.07
N THR A 826 -3.90 26.20 -13.96
CA THR A 826 -3.77 24.84 -13.43
C THR A 826 -4.85 23.97 -14.05
N ILE A 827 -4.46 22.88 -14.72
CA ILE A 827 -5.35 21.84 -15.24
C ILE A 827 -4.82 20.52 -14.66
N ARG A 828 -5.47 20.03 -13.60
CA ARG A 828 -4.93 18.94 -12.80
C ARG A 828 -5.02 17.61 -13.53
N SER A 829 -3.90 16.89 -13.61
CA SER A 829 -3.87 15.51 -14.09
C SER A 829 -4.22 14.55 -12.95
N GLY A 830 -5.50 14.22 -12.79
CA GLY A 830 -5.98 13.30 -11.75
C GLY A 830 -7.48 13.07 -11.78
N ILE A 831 -7.95 12.20 -10.89
CA ILE A 831 -9.38 11.92 -10.65
C ILE A 831 -10.08 13.19 -10.14
N GLU A 832 -11.35 13.41 -10.51
CA GLU A 832 -12.10 14.59 -10.09
C GLU A 832 -12.57 14.47 -8.63
N ILE A 833 -11.68 14.80 -7.69
CA ILE A 833 -11.89 14.59 -6.25
C ILE A 833 -13.15 15.32 -5.72
N SER A 834 -13.62 16.40 -6.38
CA SER A 834 -14.86 17.12 -6.04
C SER A 834 -16.06 16.18 -5.89
N ALA A 835 -16.22 15.22 -6.81
CA ALA A 835 -17.31 14.24 -6.79
C ALA A 835 -17.33 13.34 -5.53
N TYR A 836 -16.21 13.29 -4.79
CA TYR A 836 -16.01 12.51 -3.57
C TYR A 836 -15.92 13.39 -2.31
N VAL A 837 -15.95 14.73 -2.45
CA VAL A 837 -15.92 15.69 -1.34
C VAL A 837 -17.33 16.14 -0.96
N ASP A 838 -18.28 16.16 -1.90
CA ASP A 838 -19.66 16.59 -1.65
C ASP A 838 -20.52 15.55 -0.88
N THR A 839 -20.00 14.36 -0.59
CA THR A 839 -20.55 13.48 0.46
C THR A 839 -20.27 14.08 1.85
N GLN A 840 -21.10 15.06 2.22
CA GLN A 840 -20.99 15.96 3.37
C GLN A 840 -20.32 15.32 4.59
N VAL A 841 -19.05 15.69 4.83
CA VAL A 841 -18.50 15.71 6.18
C VAL A 841 -19.06 16.94 6.88
N THR A 842 -20.30 16.83 7.35
CA THR A 842 -20.92 17.79 8.26
C THR A 842 -20.07 17.90 9.52
N ARG A 843 -19.90 19.14 10.00
CA ARG A 843 -19.08 19.51 11.16
C ARG A 843 -19.76 19.21 12.48
#